data_AF-A0A9J7Y9F7-F1
#
_entry.id   AF-A0A9J7Y9F7-F1
#
_cell.length_a   1.000
_cell.length_b   1.000
_cell.length_c   1.000
_cell.angle_alpha   90.00
_cell.angle_beta   90.00
_cell.angle_gamma   90.00
#
_symmetry.space_group_name_H-M   'P 1'
#
loop_
_entity.id
_entity.type
_entity.pdbx_description
1 polymer ?
#
loop_
_entity_poly.entity_id
_entity_poly.type
_entity_poly.pdbx_seq_one_letter_code
_entity_poly.pdbx_strand_id
1 'polypeptide(L)'
;MKITVDFEECLKDSPRFRATIEEVEGDVCELESKLDKLVKLCIGMIDAGKAYNTANRQFVNGIQELAQQSAKDDVIESSLTTFAENLQEMINYHTILFDQAQRSIKSQLQSFIREDLRKFKEAKKQFDKVSEEKEAALSKNAQVPRNKQHEVEEATNILIATRKCFRHIVLDYVLQINVLQSKRRSEILKSMLSFMYAHLTFFHQGYDLFSELQPLMKQLTGQLDQLVMDSTKERKDMEMKHSTIQQKDFSNDDPKLEYNVDAENGIVMEGYLFKRASNAFKTWNRRWFSIQNNQLVYQKKFKDNPTVVVEDLRLCTVKHCEDIERRFCFEVVSPTKSCVMQADSEKLRQAWIKAVQNSIATAFRDKAEDAEKMDRKSSASTGSLESGGDVKEKSLKGESALQRVMAIGGNSVCCDCGQPEPCWASINLGITLCIQCSGIHRSLGVHFSKVRSLTLDTWEPELLKLMCELGNGVINQIYEARQEELGAKKPHPGDPRHEVEAYIKAKYVERRFVRRLSEDEIRQKVLALSKPDKALSGSSDARASGGASASKPRPPSASSANHESLFCVDELDSLFSYFNTSAKPCCLKSSDGDVLNLTDGSRETLSSGSSSSNTEAPEVQVGEPHEESSAEDLLVFCEPKQLTPGLQLYWASFSRSLPDMTQALAHGAGVNWTNTDHENRTPLIMAVHGGSLVTCEFLLQNSASVNQQDSLGRGPLHHATILGHTGQVCLFLKRGANQNAADVENQTPLSIAVEAANADIVTLLRLAKMNEEMRESEGDETYQDIFQDFSQMASNDPDKLNRY
;
A
#
# COMPACT_ATOMS: atom_id res chain seq x y z
N MET A 1 57.19 39.71 -9.51
CA MET A 1 57.01 38.39 -8.84
C MET A 1 58.32 38.04 -8.19
N LYS A 2 58.36 37.85 -6.87
CA LYS A 2 59.63 37.55 -6.18
C LYS A 2 59.95 36.08 -6.48
N ILE A 3 61.00 35.83 -7.25
CA ILE A 3 61.48 34.47 -7.51
C ILE A 3 61.80 33.83 -6.15
N THR A 4 61.14 32.73 -5.82
CA THR A 4 61.27 32.09 -4.51
C THR A 4 62.56 31.29 -4.43
N VAL A 5 62.96 30.70 -5.56
CA VAL A 5 64.21 29.93 -5.69
C VAL A 5 64.96 30.43 -6.92
N ASP A 6 66.17 30.94 -6.71
CA ASP A 6 67.02 31.51 -7.76
C ASP A 6 67.64 30.43 -8.65
N PHE A 7 67.61 30.64 -9.96
CA PHE A 7 68.21 29.76 -10.96
C PHE A 7 69.75 29.78 -10.89
N GLU A 8 70.38 30.86 -10.43
CA GLU A 8 71.84 30.90 -10.33
C GLU A 8 72.37 30.03 -9.17
N GLU A 9 71.66 29.98 -8.06
CA GLU A 9 72.03 29.16 -6.89
C GLU A 9 71.80 27.67 -7.12
N CYS A 10 70.84 27.29 -7.98
CA CYS A 10 70.57 25.88 -8.27
C CYS A 10 71.73 25.20 -9.02
N LEU A 11 72.48 25.94 -9.84
CA LEU A 11 73.66 25.42 -10.55
C LEU A 11 74.88 25.25 -9.63
N LYS A 12 74.93 26.01 -8.54
CA LYS A 12 75.98 25.92 -7.51
C LYS A 12 75.75 24.77 -6.53
N ASP A 13 74.51 24.30 -6.42
CA ASP A 13 74.08 23.27 -5.46
C ASP A 13 74.54 23.56 -4.02
N SER A 14 74.35 24.82 -3.60
CA SER A 14 74.83 25.28 -2.30
C SER A 14 73.97 24.69 -1.16
N PRO A 15 74.53 24.52 0.07
CA PRO A 15 73.73 24.14 1.23
C PRO A 15 72.55 25.09 1.49
N ARG A 16 72.74 26.38 1.14
CA ARG A 16 71.67 27.39 1.19
C ARG A 16 70.54 27.08 0.21
N PHE A 17 70.86 26.70 -1.03
CA PHE A 17 69.87 26.27 -2.02
C PHE A 17 69.09 25.06 -1.52
N ARG A 18 69.77 24.05 -0.97
CA ARG A 18 69.14 22.83 -0.43
C ARG A 18 68.17 23.15 0.72
N ALA A 19 68.57 24.03 1.66
CA ALA A 19 67.70 24.46 2.75
C ALA A 19 66.44 25.21 2.25
N THR A 20 66.57 26.07 1.22
CA THR A 20 65.42 26.77 0.63
C THR A 20 64.46 25.80 -0.08
N ILE A 21 64.99 24.77 -0.76
CA ILE A 21 64.15 23.73 -1.37
C ILE A 21 63.38 22.96 -0.31
N GLU A 22 64.04 22.55 0.78
CA GLU A 22 63.40 21.82 1.89
C GLU A 22 62.27 22.64 2.55
N GLU A 23 62.46 23.94 2.76
CA GLU A 23 61.42 24.85 3.26
C GLU A 23 60.21 24.89 2.33
N VAL A 24 60.44 25.06 1.02
CA VAL A 24 59.37 25.10 0.01
C VAL A 24 58.64 23.77 -0.09
N GLU A 25 59.35 22.65 0.01
CA GLU A 25 58.74 21.31 0.03
C GLU A 25 57.83 21.11 1.23
N GLY A 26 58.26 21.56 2.42
CA GLY A 26 57.45 21.56 3.64
C GLY A 26 56.15 22.37 3.46
N ASP A 27 56.27 23.60 2.95
CA ASP A 27 55.13 24.48 2.66
C ASP A 27 54.13 23.84 1.68
N VAL A 28 54.63 23.17 0.65
CA VAL A 28 53.78 22.52 -0.37
C VAL A 28 53.05 21.31 0.20
N CYS A 29 53.70 20.50 1.03
CA CYS A 29 53.07 19.37 1.72
C CYS A 29 51.99 19.83 2.72
N GLU A 30 52.23 20.92 3.45
CA GLU A 30 51.25 21.49 4.37
C GLU A 30 50.05 22.07 3.60
N LEU A 31 50.31 22.75 2.48
CA LEU A 31 49.28 23.30 1.60
C LEU A 31 48.39 22.20 1.01
N GLU A 32 48.97 21.11 0.51
CA GLU A 32 48.21 19.96 0.00
C GLU A 32 47.26 19.40 1.06
N SER A 33 47.77 19.19 2.27
CA SER A 33 47.00 18.65 3.39
C SER A 33 45.83 19.57 3.78
N LYS A 34 46.07 20.89 3.81
CA LYS A 34 45.04 21.90 4.10
C LYS A 34 43.98 21.97 3.00
N LEU A 35 44.37 21.92 1.73
CA LEU A 35 43.44 21.96 0.59
C LEU A 35 42.59 20.68 0.50
N ASP A 36 43.18 19.51 0.72
CA ASP A 36 42.43 18.24 0.74
C ASP A 36 41.40 18.23 1.88
N LYS A 37 41.78 18.72 3.07
CA LYS A 37 40.86 18.90 4.19
C LYS A 37 39.71 19.85 3.84
N LEU A 38 39.99 20.98 3.19
CA LEU A 38 38.96 21.95 2.78
C LEU A 38 37.97 21.34 1.78
N VAL A 39 38.48 20.58 0.80
CA VAL A 39 37.63 19.88 -0.18
C VAL A 39 36.73 18.85 0.52
N LYS A 40 37.27 18.07 1.47
CA LYS A 40 36.47 17.10 2.25
C LYS A 40 35.37 17.79 3.07
N LEU A 41 35.67 18.91 3.71
CA LEU A 41 34.69 19.70 4.45
C LEU A 41 33.60 20.26 3.53
N CYS A 42 33.97 20.73 2.33
CA CYS A 42 33.01 21.21 1.35
C CYS A 42 32.08 20.09 0.85
N ILE A 43 32.62 18.89 0.61
CA ILE A 43 31.80 17.71 0.26
C ILE A 43 30.80 17.40 1.38
N GLY A 44 31.26 17.34 2.64
CA GLY A 44 30.38 17.11 3.79
C GLY A 44 29.27 18.17 3.92
N MET A 45 29.61 19.45 3.71
CA MET A 45 28.62 20.54 3.68
C MET A 45 27.58 20.35 2.57
N ILE A 46 28.01 19.96 1.36
CA ILE A 46 27.12 19.71 0.21
C ILE A 46 26.20 18.52 0.49
N ASP A 47 26.73 17.43 1.04
CA ASP A 47 25.95 16.22 1.31
C ASP A 47 24.92 16.44 2.41
N ALA A 48 25.28 17.15 3.48
CA ALA A 48 24.34 17.59 4.51
C ALA A 48 23.27 18.53 3.92
N GLY A 49 23.65 19.45 3.05
CA GLY A 49 22.75 20.34 2.34
C GLY A 49 21.75 19.60 1.43
N LYS A 50 22.20 18.55 0.73
CA LYS A 50 21.32 17.70 -0.09
C LYS A 50 20.33 16.89 0.74
N ALA A 51 20.76 16.40 1.91
CA ALA A 51 19.87 15.74 2.86
C ALA A 51 18.79 16.72 3.37
N TYR A 52 19.18 17.94 3.75
CA TYR A 52 18.26 19.02 4.11
C TYR A 52 17.26 19.33 3.00
N ASN A 53 17.71 19.49 1.75
CA ASN A 53 16.80 19.72 0.62
C ASN A 53 15.85 18.54 0.36
N THR A 54 16.27 17.31 0.64
CA THR A 54 15.41 16.12 0.51
C THR A 54 14.29 16.15 1.56
N ALA A 55 14.63 16.44 2.82
CA ALA A 55 13.66 16.58 3.90
C ALA A 55 12.68 17.74 3.64
N ASN A 56 13.18 18.89 3.19
CA ASN A 56 12.33 20.03 2.82
C ASN A 56 11.37 19.70 1.68
N ARG A 57 11.79 18.91 0.69
CA ARG A 57 10.91 18.49 -0.41
C ARG A 57 9.77 17.60 0.09
N GLN A 58 10.06 16.68 1.02
CA GLN A 58 9.02 15.86 1.65
C GLN A 58 8.03 16.72 2.45
N PHE A 59 8.52 17.72 3.18
CA PHE A 59 7.68 18.67 3.89
C PHE A 59 6.77 19.47 2.94
N VAL A 60 7.32 19.99 1.83
CA VAL A 60 6.53 20.70 0.80
C VAL A 60 5.48 19.79 0.17
N ASN A 61 5.80 18.53 -0.12
CA ASN A 61 4.81 17.58 -0.62
C ASN A 61 3.66 17.36 0.38
N GLY A 62 3.95 17.28 1.68
CA GLY A 62 2.91 17.20 2.72
C GLY A 62 2.01 18.44 2.75
N ILE A 63 2.54 19.63 2.49
CA ILE A 63 1.74 20.85 2.34
C ILE A 63 0.82 20.75 1.12
N GLN A 64 1.30 20.22 -0.01
CA GLN A 64 0.50 20.04 -1.22
C GLN A 64 -0.62 19.01 -1.03
N GLU A 65 -0.34 17.90 -0.34
CA GLU A 65 -1.35 16.90 0.01
C GLU A 65 -2.44 17.49 0.91
N LEU A 66 -2.05 18.30 1.90
CA LEU A 66 -3.00 19.01 2.76
C LEU A 66 -3.88 19.97 1.95
N ALA A 67 -3.28 20.72 1.02
CA ALA A 67 -4.02 21.62 0.12
C ALA A 67 -5.09 20.86 -0.69
N GLN A 68 -4.75 19.68 -1.21
CA GLN A 68 -5.67 18.82 -1.97
C GLN A 68 -6.82 18.26 -1.12
N GLN A 69 -6.55 17.88 0.14
CA GLN A 69 -7.61 17.44 1.05
C GLN A 69 -8.58 18.56 1.41
N SER A 70 -8.09 19.80 1.45
CA SER A 70 -8.87 21.01 1.70
C SER A 70 -9.55 21.61 0.47
N ALA A 71 -9.69 20.89 -0.65
CA ALA A 71 -10.29 21.39 -1.91
C ALA A 71 -11.77 21.85 -1.82
N LYS A 72 -12.36 21.85 -0.62
CA LYS A 72 -13.67 22.46 -0.34
C LYS A 72 -13.57 23.89 0.20
N ASP A 73 -12.37 24.31 0.60
CA ASP A 73 -12.06 25.62 1.14
C ASP A 73 -11.01 26.30 0.25
N ASP A 74 -11.50 27.14 -0.67
CA ASP A 74 -10.68 27.85 -1.65
C ASP A 74 -9.57 28.70 -1.01
N VAL A 75 -9.77 29.21 0.20
CA VAL A 75 -8.78 30.07 0.88
C VAL A 75 -7.61 29.23 1.39
N ILE A 76 -7.90 28.06 1.97
CA ILE A 76 -6.86 27.12 2.45
C ILE A 76 -6.10 26.53 1.26
N GLU A 77 -6.81 26.04 0.24
CA GLU A 77 -6.20 25.42 -0.95
C GLU A 77 -5.27 26.40 -1.68
N SER A 78 -5.75 27.61 -2.00
CA SER A 78 -4.96 28.61 -2.74
C SER A 78 -3.74 29.10 -1.95
N SER A 79 -3.88 29.29 -0.63
CA SER A 79 -2.79 29.74 0.23
C SER A 79 -1.70 28.69 0.40
N LEU A 80 -2.08 27.44 0.70
CA LEU A 80 -1.14 26.34 0.88
C LEU A 80 -0.42 25.99 -0.44
N THR A 81 -1.13 26.03 -1.56
CA THR A 81 -0.52 25.81 -2.89
C THR A 81 0.53 26.87 -3.20
N THR A 82 0.21 28.15 -2.99
CA THR A 82 1.16 29.25 -3.23
C THR A 82 2.39 29.16 -2.32
N PHE A 83 2.21 28.79 -1.04
CA PHE A 83 3.33 28.57 -0.13
C PHE A 83 4.19 27.38 -0.54
N ALA A 84 3.58 26.27 -0.97
CA ALA A 84 4.31 25.10 -1.44
C ALA A 84 5.16 25.43 -2.68
N GLU A 85 4.62 26.17 -3.65
CA GLU A 85 5.35 26.60 -4.86
C GLU A 85 6.57 27.47 -4.52
N ASN A 86 6.39 28.48 -3.65
CA ASN A 86 7.49 29.36 -3.22
C ASN A 86 8.57 28.58 -2.45
N LEU A 87 8.18 27.68 -1.55
CA LEU A 87 9.14 26.82 -0.84
C LEU A 87 9.86 25.88 -1.82
N GLN A 88 9.18 25.40 -2.86
CA GLN A 88 9.78 24.55 -3.89
C GLN A 88 10.84 25.31 -4.71
N GLU A 89 10.59 26.57 -5.05
CA GLU A 89 11.58 27.44 -5.70
C GLU A 89 12.80 27.70 -4.80
N MET A 90 12.60 27.90 -3.49
CA MET A 90 13.71 28.06 -2.55
C MET A 90 14.60 26.79 -2.44
N ILE A 91 14.01 25.60 -2.57
CA ILE A 91 14.76 24.33 -2.65
C ILE A 91 15.57 24.26 -3.97
N ASN A 92 15.02 24.79 -5.07
CA ASN A 92 15.72 24.85 -6.35
C ASN A 92 16.96 25.77 -6.24
N TYR A 93 16.83 26.94 -5.61
CA TYR A 93 17.96 27.85 -5.39
C TYR A 93 19.07 27.23 -4.53
N HIS A 94 18.72 26.51 -3.45
CA HIS A 94 19.71 25.75 -2.67
C HIS A 94 20.43 24.70 -3.51
N THR A 95 19.72 24.02 -4.41
CA THR A 95 20.30 23.00 -5.29
C THR A 95 21.33 23.62 -6.23
N ILE A 96 21.01 24.79 -6.82
CA ILE A 96 21.94 25.55 -7.66
C ILE A 96 23.18 25.99 -6.87
N LEU A 97 23.00 26.45 -5.63
CA LEU A 97 24.10 26.82 -4.73
C LEU A 97 25.05 25.64 -4.49
N PHE A 98 24.52 24.46 -4.15
CA PHE A 98 25.34 23.27 -3.89
C PHE A 98 26.07 22.78 -5.15
N ASP A 99 25.44 22.84 -6.31
CA ASP A 99 26.07 22.54 -7.59
C ASP A 99 27.21 23.50 -7.90
N GLN A 100 27.02 24.80 -7.62
CA GLN A 100 28.06 25.79 -7.82
C GLN A 100 29.20 25.67 -6.80
N ALA A 101 28.91 25.32 -5.55
CA ALA A 101 29.91 24.98 -4.54
C ALA A 101 30.74 23.75 -4.95
N GLN A 102 30.08 22.73 -5.52
CA GLN A 102 30.74 21.54 -6.04
C GLN A 102 31.69 21.87 -7.21
N ARG A 103 31.29 22.75 -8.13
CA ARG A 103 32.15 23.17 -9.24
C ARG A 103 33.31 24.07 -8.78
N SER A 104 33.02 25.07 -7.97
CA SER A 104 34.00 26.10 -7.57
C SER A 104 35.05 25.57 -6.58
N ILE A 105 34.65 24.80 -5.57
CA ILE A 105 35.56 24.31 -4.52
C ILE A 105 36.07 22.91 -4.87
N LYS A 106 35.17 21.92 -4.97
CA LYS A 106 35.57 20.52 -5.18
C LYS A 106 36.29 20.35 -6.52
N SER A 107 35.68 20.72 -7.65
CA SER A 107 36.31 20.48 -8.96
C SER A 107 37.60 21.29 -9.14
N GLN A 108 37.57 22.59 -8.86
CA GLN A 108 38.71 23.46 -9.12
C GLN A 108 39.91 23.18 -8.20
N LEU A 109 39.70 23.03 -6.88
CA LEU A 109 40.80 22.71 -5.96
C LEU A 109 41.30 21.27 -6.14
N GLN A 110 40.42 20.30 -6.44
CA GLN A 110 40.88 18.94 -6.74
C GLN A 110 41.69 18.87 -8.03
N SER A 111 41.33 19.64 -9.07
CA SER A 111 42.14 19.71 -10.30
C SER A 111 43.52 20.29 -9.99
N PHE A 112 43.62 21.36 -9.21
CA PHE A 112 44.90 21.91 -8.76
C PHE A 112 45.75 20.88 -7.98
N ILE A 113 45.14 20.14 -7.05
CA ILE A 113 45.82 19.07 -6.29
C ILE A 113 46.25 17.91 -7.19
N ARG A 114 45.41 17.49 -8.14
CA ARG A 114 45.71 16.32 -8.97
C ARG A 114 46.65 16.61 -10.12
N GLU A 115 46.66 17.83 -10.66
CA GLU A 115 47.41 18.16 -11.87
C GLU A 115 48.68 18.94 -11.56
N ASP A 116 48.58 20.07 -10.87
CA ASP A 116 49.73 20.96 -10.63
C ASP A 116 50.64 20.42 -9.50
N LEU A 117 50.06 19.96 -8.38
CA LEU A 117 50.82 19.34 -7.29
C LEU A 117 51.45 17.99 -7.70
N ARG A 118 50.82 17.25 -8.61
CA ARG A 118 51.38 16.00 -9.16
C ARG A 118 52.63 16.25 -10.00
N LYS A 119 52.63 17.30 -10.85
CA LYS A 119 53.80 17.69 -11.66
C LYS A 119 54.98 18.07 -10.77
N PHE A 120 54.72 18.80 -9.70
CA PHE A 120 55.74 19.13 -8.69
C PHE A 120 56.33 17.86 -8.04
N LYS A 121 55.48 16.92 -7.59
CA LYS A 121 55.92 15.66 -6.98
C LYS A 121 56.76 14.78 -7.92
N GLU A 122 56.39 14.72 -9.20
CA GLU A 122 57.17 13.97 -10.19
C GLU A 122 58.53 14.63 -10.46
N ALA A 123 58.57 15.97 -10.58
CA ALA A 123 59.82 16.71 -10.73
C ALA A 123 60.73 16.55 -9.49
N LYS A 124 60.16 16.58 -8.28
CA LYS A 124 60.89 16.30 -7.02
C LYS A 124 61.52 14.90 -7.05
N LYS A 125 60.73 13.87 -7.39
CA LYS A 125 61.21 12.49 -7.47
C LYS A 125 62.38 12.33 -8.45
N GLN A 126 62.31 13.00 -9.60
CA GLN A 126 63.39 13.00 -10.59
C GLN A 126 64.63 13.75 -10.08
N PHE A 127 64.44 14.88 -9.42
CA PHE A 127 65.51 15.64 -8.78
C PHE A 127 66.23 14.83 -7.70
N ASP A 128 65.50 14.21 -6.78
CA ASP A 128 66.06 13.39 -5.69
C ASP A 128 66.90 12.24 -6.25
N LYS A 129 66.35 11.50 -7.24
CA LYS A 129 67.05 10.40 -7.92
C LYS A 129 68.36 10.86 -8.56
N VAL A 130 68.33 11.92 -9.36
CA VAL A 130 69.54 12.41 -10.05
C VAL A 130 70.52 13.05 -9.07
N SER A 131 70.03 13.59 -7.95
CA SER A 131 70.87 14.08 -6.85
C SER A 131 71.65 12.94 -6.19
N GLU A 132 71.00 11.81 -5.89
CA GLU A 132 71.65 10.61 -5.36
C GLU A 132 72.67 10.00 -6.34
N GLU A 133 72.30 9.88 -7.62
CA GLU A 133 73.20 9.40 -8.68
C GLU A 133 74.45 10.28 -8.83
N LYS A 134 74.28 11.61 -8.71
CA LYS A 134 75.41 12.56 -8.71
C LYS A 134 76.32 12.36 -7.51
N GLU A 135 75.77 12.19 -6.31
CA GLU A 135 76.54 11.98 -5.08
C GLU A 135 77.33 10.65 -5.12
N ALA A 136 76.70 9.59 -5.64
CA ALA A 136 77.36 8.32 -5.88
C ALA A 136 78.51 8.44 -6.91
N ALA A 137 78.29 9.18 -8.01
CA ALA A 137 79.33 9.43 -9.02
C ALA A 137 80.49 10.27 -8.47
N LEU A 138 80.21 11.27 -7.61
CA LEU A 138 81.22 12.08 -6.92
C LEU A 138 82.07 11.20 -5.99
N SER A 139 81.43 10.37 -5.17
CA SER A 139 82.09 9.44 -4.26
C SER A 139 82.96 8.43 -5.02
N LYS A 140 82.43 7.82 -6.10
CA LYS A 140 83.17 6.88 -6.95
C LYS A 140 84.38 7.55 -7.57
N ASN A 141 84.24 8.76 -8.13
CA ASN A 141 85.35 9.50 -8.73
C ASN A 141 86.44 9.87 -7.71
N ALA A 142 86.07 10.25 -6.49
CA ALA A 142 87.03 10.62 -5.44
C ALA A 142 87.83 9.42 -4.89
N GLN A 143 87.24 8.21 -4.91
CA GLN A 143 87.84 7.00 -4.35
C GLN A 143 88.76 6.26 -5.34
N VAL A 144 88.74 6.57 -6.64
CA VAL A 144 89.58 5.87 -7.63
C VAL A 144 91.07 6.13 -7.37
N PRO A 145 91.90 5.09 -7.18
CA PRO A 145 93.34 5.25 -7.01
C PRO A 145 94.02 5.84 -8.26
N ARG A 146 94.94 6.80 -8.05
CA ARG A 146 95.64 7.53 -9.14
C ARG A 146 96.47 6.64 -10.07
N ASN A 147 96.81 5.43 -9.67
CA ASN A 147 97.62 4.50 -10.45
C ASN A 147 96.83 3.76 -11.56
N LYS A 148 95.50 3.89 -11.59
CA LYS A 148 94.62 3.24 -12.57
C LYS A 148 93.98 4.25 -13.52
N GLN A 149 94.76 4.74 -14.48
CA GLN A 149 94.35 5.83 -15.38
C GLN A 149 93.02 5.56 -16.12
N HIS A 150 92.79 4.33 -16.58
CA HIS A 150 91.55 3.95 -17.27
C HIS A 150 90.31 4.05 -16.37
N GLU A 151 90.40 3.61 -15.10
CA GLU A 151 89.29 3.72 -14.14
C GLU A 151 89.02 5.18 -13.74
N VAL A 152 90.06 6.03 -13.71
CA VAL A 152 89.94 7.47 -13.46
C VAL A 152 89.18 8.17 -14.60
N GLU A 153 89.51 7.83 -15.85
CA GLU A 153 88.83 8.38 -17.03
C GLU A 153 87.36 7.94 -17.09
N GLU A 154 87.07 6.67 -16.82
CA GLU A 154 85.68 6.15 -16.76
C GLU A 154 84.86 6.86 -15.67
N ALA A 155 85.39 6.94 -14.44
CA ALA A 155 84.70 7.61 -13.34
C ALA A 155 84.49 9.11 -13.60
N THR A 156 85.43 9.76 -14.29
CA THR A 156 85.33 11.18 -14.66
C THR A 156 84.27 11.41 -15.73
N ASN A 157 84.19 10.54 -16.74
CA ASN A 157 83.16 10.60 -17.77
C ASN A 157 81.75 10.39 -17.20
N ILE A 158 81.58 9.42 -16.30
CA ILE A 158 80.33 9.19 -15.59
C ILE A 158 79.94 10.42 -14.76
N LEU A 159 80.89 11.04 -14.05
CA LEU A 159 80.65 12.25 -13.26
C LEU A 159 80.25 13.46 -14.13
N ILE A 160 80.87 13.65 -15.30
CA ILE A 160 80.50 14.72 -16.22
C ILE A 160 79.08 14.51 -16.74
N ALA A 161 78.72 13.28 -17.11
CA ALA A 161 77.40 12.92 -17.59
C ALA A 161 76.31 13.16 -16.52
N THR A 162 76.53 12.67 -15.29
CA THR A 162 75.57 12.87 -14.18
C THR A 162 75.45 14.33 -13.76
N ARG A 163 76.56 15.10 -13.75
CA ARG A 163 76.50 16.56 -13.51
C ARG A 163 75.69 17.30 -14.57
N LYS A 164 75.82 16.92 -15.85
CA LYS A 164 75.03 17.52 -16.93
C LYS A 164 73.54 17.18 -16.77
N CYS A 165 73.22 15.92 -16.46
CA CYS A 165 71.84 15.50 -16.19
C CYS A 165 71.25 16.26 -14.98
N PHE A 166 71.99 16.34 -13.87
CA PHE A 166 71.59 17.09 -12.68
C PHE A 166 71.27 18.55 -12.99
N ARG A 167 72.10 19.23 -13.79
CA ARG A 167 71.86 20.63 -14.17
C ARG A 167 70.56 20.82 -14.95
N HIS A 168 70.19 19.89 -15.82
CA HIS A 168 68.91 19.98 -16.55
C HIS A 168 67.73 19.75 -15.61
N ILE A 169 67.77 18.67 -14.81
CA ILE A 169 66.66 18.30 -13.93
C ILE A 169 66.45 19.33 -12.80
N VAL A 170 67.52 19.90 -12.23
CA VAL A 170 67.37 20.92 -11.17
C VAL A 170 66.75 22.21 -11.72
N LEU A 171 67.06 22.61 -12.96
CA LEU A 171 66.44 23.76 -13.60
C LEU A 171 64.94 23.51 -13.83
N ASP A 172 64.57 22.32 -14.30
CA ASP A 172 63.17 21.93 -14.48
C ASP A 172 62.43 21.91 -13.14
N TYR A 173 63.06 21.40 -12.07
CA TYR A 173 62.47 21.36 -10.74
C TYR A 173 62.24 22.77 -10.16
N VAL A 174 63.23 23.66 -10.26
CA VAL A 174 63.13 25.07 -9.84
C VAL A 174 62.07 25.81 -10.65
N LEU A 175 61.93 25.51 -11.95
CA LEU A 175 60.86 26.04 -12.78
C LEU A 175 59.48 25.60 -12.26
N GLN A 176 59.30 24.29 -11.99
CA GLN A 176 58.02 23.78 -11.46
C GLN A 176 57.68 24.40 -10.10
N ILE A 177 58.66 24.57 -9.21
CA ILE A 177 58.47 25.26 -7.92
C ILE A 177 57.95 26.68 -8.12
N ASN A 178 58.64 27.48 -8.94
CA ASN A 178 58.27 28.88 -9.14
C ASN A 178 56.91 29.00 -9.86
N VAL A 179 56.57 28.09 -10.77
CA VAL A 179 55.25 28.03 -11.41
C VAL A 179 54.16 27.67 -10.40
N LEU A 180 54.37 26.66 -9.55
CA LEU A 180 53.41 26.28 -8.51
C LEU A 180 53.16 27.42 -7.53
N GLN A 181 54.23 28.07 -7.07
CA GLN A 181 54.18 29.25 -6.20
C GLN A 181 53.43 30.43 -6.86
N SER A 182 53.49 30.54 -8.19
CA SER A 182 52.75 31.55 -8.95
C SER A 182 51.25 31.27 -9.03
N LYS A 183 50.86 30.01 -9.22
CA LYS A 183 49.48 29.58 -9.39
C LYS A 183 48.70 29.44 -8.08
N ARG A 184 49.36 29.07 -6.97
CA ARG A 184 48.66 28.77 -5.71
C ARG A 184 47.73 29.89 -5.26
N ARG A 185 48.18 31.14 -5.40
CA ARG A 185 47.42 32.33 -4.96
C ARG A 185 46.21 32.56 -5.86
N SER A 186 46.35 32.43 -7.17
CA SER A 186 45.25 32.69 -8.11
C SER A 186 44.17 31.62 -8.04
N GLU A 187 44.54 30.33 -7.93
CA GLU A 187 43.56 29.25 -7.90
C GLU A 187 42.72 29.25 -6.62
N ILE A 188 43.35 29.45 -5.45
CA ILE A 188 42.65 29.52 -4.17
C ILE A 188 41.67 30.71 -4.15
N LEU A 189 42.13 31.89 -4.59
CA LEU A 189 41.28 33.09 -4.61
C LEU A 189 40.13 32.95 -5.62
N LYS A 190 40.39 32.41 -6.81
CA LYS A 190 39.35 32.20 -7.84
C LYS A 190 38.27 31.24 -7.36
N SER A 191 38.68 30.12 -6.74
CA SER A 191 37.77 29.12 -6.17
C SER A 191 36.89 29.72 -5.08
N MET A 192 37.49 30.43 -4.10
CA MET A 192 36.75 31.07 -3.01
C MET A 192 35.84 32.20 -3.50
N LEU A 193 36.30 33.01 -4.45
CA LEU A 193 35.49 34.10 -5.00
C LEU A 193 34.26 33.56 -5.74
N SER A 194 34.41 32.49 -6.53
CA SER A 194 33.27 31.85 -7.20
C SER A 194 32.26 31.27 -6.19
N PHE A 195 32.74 30.71 -5.08
CA PHE A 195 31.90 30.21 -4.00
C PHE A 195 31.12 31.36 -3.31
N MET A 196 31.78 32.49 -3.02
CA MET A 196 31.12 33.65 -2.41
C MET A 196 30.07 34.28 -3.33
N TYR A 197 30.33 34.37 -4.65
CA TYR A 197 29.33 34.83 -5.60
C TYR A 197 28.13 33.90 -5.68
N ALA A 198 28.32 32.58 -5.57
CA ALA A 198 27.21 31.64 -5.53
C ALA A 198 26.29 31.89 -4.32
N HIS A 199 26.87 32.12 -3.14
CA HIS A 199 26.11 32.51 -1.94
C HIS A 199 25.38 33.83 -2.13
N LEU A 200 26.03 34.84 -2.70
CA LEU A 200 25.40 36.13 -2.97
C LEU A 200 24.16 35.97 -3.86
N THR A 201 24.28 35.23 -4.97
CA THR A 201 23.16 34.95 -5.87
C THR A 201 22.03 34.21 -5.16
N PHE A 202 22.35 33.19 -4.38
CA PHE A 202 21.36 32.43 -3.61
C PHE A 202 20.55 33.32 -2.65
N PHE A 203 21.22 34.16 -1.87
CA PHE A 203 20.52 35.05 -0.92
C PHE A 203 19.71 36.12 -1.63
N HIS A 204 20.19 36.65 -2.76
CA HIS A 204 19.45 37.63 -3.55
C HIS A 204 18.16 37.03 -4.13
N GLN A 205 18.26 35.85 -4.76
CA GLN A 205 17.11 35.16 -5.32
C GLN A 205 16.08 34.77 -4.24
N GLY A 206 16.55 34.30 -3.09
CA GLY A 206 15.67 34.00 -1.95
C GLY A 206 14.97 35.25 -1.41
N TYR A 207 15.68 36.38 -1.29
CA TYR A 207 15.09 37.64 -0.85
C TYR A 207 14.01 38.16 -1.81
N ASP A 208 14.27 38.12 -3.11
CA ASP A 208 13.31 38.58 -4.12
C ASP A 208 12.02 37.75 -4.05
N LEU A 209 12.16 36.42 -3.98
CA LEU A 209 11.03 35.48 -3.87
C LEU A 209 10.14 35.76 -2.64
N PHE A 210 10.73 35.90 -1.45
CA PHE A 210 9.95 36.18 -0.24
C PHE A 210 9.42 37.61 -0.17
N SER A 211 10.06 38.56 -0.85
CA SER A 211 9.55 39.93 -0.99
C SER A 211 8.28 39.95 -1.84
N GLU A 212 8.23 39.15 -2.91
CA GLU A 212 7.03 38.97 -3.74
C GLU A 212 5.89 38.26 -3.00
N LEU A 213 6.22 37.34 -2.08
CA LEU A 213 5.23 36.62 -1.25
C LEU A 213 4.64 37.48 -0.12
N GLN A 214 5.33 38.53 0.32
CA GLN A 214 4.97 39.35 1.49
C GLN A 214 3.55 39.94 1.46
N PRO A 215 3.01 40.45 0.32
CA PRO A 215 1.64 40.96 0.24
C PRO A 215 0.60 39.88 0.54
N LEU A 216 0.79 38.65 0.04
CA LEU A 216 -0.11 37.53 0.28
C LEU A 216 -0.15 37.17 1.77
N MET A 217 1.01 37.11 2.43
CA MET A 217 1.08 36.81 3.86
C MET A 217 0.29 37.84 4.69
N LYS A 218 0.38 39.13 4.34
CA LYS A 218 -0.38 40.20 5.00
C LYS A 218 -1.88 40.06 4.77
N GLN A 219 -2.30 39.73 3.55
CA GLN A 219 -3.70 39.47 3.24
C GLN A 219 -4.24 38.27 4.04
N LEU A 220 -3.50 37.16 4.07
CA LEU A 220 -3.89 35.96 4.80
C LEU A 220 -3.98 36.21 6.32
N THR A 221 -3.10 37.06 6.87
CA THR A 221 -3.16 37.46 8.28
C THR A 221 -4.50 38.15 8.60
N GLY A 222 -4.92 39.09 7.75
CA GLY A 222 -6.20 39.76 7.93
C GLY A 222 -7.40 38.82 7.77
N GLN A 223 -7.32 37.85 6.85
CA GLN A 223 -8.36 36.83 6.69
C GLN A 223 -8.44 35.90 7.92
N LEU A 224 -7.30 35.53 8.49
CA LEU A 224 -7.24 34.68 9.68
C LEU A 224 -7.87 35.36 10.90
N ASP A 225 -7.59 36.64 11.12
CA ASP A 225 -8.20 37.42 12.20
C ASP A 225 -9.74 37.44 12.08
N GLN A 226 -10.25 37.61 10.85
CA GLN A 226 -11.68 37.58 10.56
C GLN A 226 -12.28 36.19 10.83
N LEU A 227 -11.65 35.12 10.37
CA LEU A 227 -12.11 33.74 10.60
C LEU A 227 -12.13 33.38 12.09
N VAL A 228 -11.16 33.86 12.87
CA VAL A 228 -11.15 33.66 14.32
C VAL A 228 -12.33 34.39 14.97
N MET A 229 -12.61 35.63 14.58
CA MET A 229 -13.78 36.36 15.09
C MET A 229 -15.09 35.63 14.76
N ASP A 230 -15.25 35.18 13.52
CA ASP A 230 -16.45 34.48 13.08
C ASP A 230 -16.62 33.14 13.82
N SER A 231 -15.55 32.35 13.96
CA SER A 231 -15.57 31.10 14.73
C SER A 231 -15.96 31.32 16.21
N THR A 232 -15.44 32.38 16.85
CA THR A 232 -15.82 32.69 18.24
C THR A 232 -17.29 33.10 18.37
N LYS A 233 -17.84 33.79 17.37
CA LYS A 233 -19.25 34.17 17.33
C LYS A 233 -20.14 32.93 17.13
N GLU A 234 -19.81 32.08 16.17
CA GLU A 234 -20.53 30.83 15.92
C GLU A 234 -20.53 29.90 17.13
N ARG A 235 -19.39 29.79 17.82
CA ARG A 235 -19.31 29.02 19.08
C ARG A 235 -20.29 29.53 20.13
N LYS A 236 -20.36 30.85 20.34
CA LYS A 236 -21.30 31.46 21.30
C LYS A 236 -22.75 31.21 20.91
N ASP A 237 -23.06 31.35 19.63
CA ASP A 237 -24.41 31.10 19.11
C ASP A 237 -24.80 29.61 19.29
N MET A 238 -23.87 28.68 19.06
CA MET A 238 -24.07 27.25 19.27
C MET A 238 -24.22 26.89 20.76
N GLU A 239 -23.44 27.50 21.66
CA GLU A 239 -23.57 27.35 23.11
C GLU A 239 -24.93 27.84 23.60
N MET A 240 -25.42 28.97 23.08
CA MET A 240 -26.75 29.50 23.39
C MET A 240 -27.86 28.56 22.92
N LYS A 241 -27.76 28.03 21.68
CA LYS A 241 -28.71 27.04 21.16
C LYS A 241 -28.73 25.77 22.02
N HIS A 242 -27.55 25.25 22.38
CA HIS A 242 -27.41 24.09 23.26
C HIS A 242 -28.11 24.32 24.61
N SER A 243 -27.84 25.46 25.27
CA SER A 243 -28.51 25.82 26.53
C SER A 243 -30.03 25.94 26.38
N THR A 244 -30.52 26.43 25.24
CA THR A 244 -31.96 26.61 25.00
C THR A 244 -32.66 25.26 24.80
N ILE A 245 -32.04 24.32 24.09
CA ILE A 245 -32.58 22.97 23.89
C ILE A 245 -32.59 22.21 25.22
N GLN A 246 -31.50 22.27 25.97
CA GLN A 246 -31.39 21.63 27.28
C GLN A 246 -32.50 22.08 28.26
N GLN A 247 -32.92 23.35 28.20
CA GLN A 247 -34.03 23.85 29.02
C GLN A 247 -35.41 23.36 28.56
N LYS A 248 -35.59 22.99 27.29
CA LYS A 248 -36.87 22.52 26.73
C LYS A 248 -37.13 21.04 27.01
N ASP A 249 -36.10 20.19 26.95
CA ASP A 249 -36.26 18.73 27.02
C ASP A 249 -36.67 18.19 28.40
N PHE A 250 -36.42 18.90 29.50
CA PHE A 250 -36.87 18.47 30.85
C PHE A 250 -38.40 18.48 31.06
N SER A 251 -39.18 18.97 30.09
CA SER A 251 -40.64 19.14 30.23
C SER A 251 -41.50 18.16 29.43
N ASN A 252 -40.92 17.37 28.51
CA ASN A 252 -41.64 16.37 27.72
C ASN A 252 -40.74 15.17 27.39
N ASP A 253 -40.92 14.06 28.10
CA ASP A 253 -40.25 12.77 27.80
C ASP A 253 -40.81 12.07 26.54
N ASP A 254 -41.95 12.51 26.01
CA ASP A 254 -42.53 11.94 24.79
C ASP A 254 -42.09 12.77 23.57
N PRO A 255 -41.31 12.22 22.61
CA PRO A 255 -40.99 12.91 21.37
C PRO A 255 -42.29 13.27 20.66
N LYS A 256 -42.51 14.57 20.47
CA LYS A 256 -43.71 15.11 19.85
C LYS A 256 -43.66 14.78 18.36
N LEU A 257 -44.21 13.61 17.99
CA LEU A 257 -44.38 13.26 16.57
C LEU A 257 -45.38 14.22 15.96
N GLU A 258 -44.87 15.12 15.12
CA GLU A 258 -45.70 16.02 14.34
C GLU A 258 -46.26 15.24 13.15
N TYR A 259 -47.54 14.92 13.25
CA TYR A 259 -48.32 14.35 12.17
C TYR A 259 -48.66 15.48 11.18
N ASN A 260 -48.04 15.46 10.00
CA ASN A 260 -48.26 16.48 8.98
C ASN A 260 -48.59 15.84 7.63
N VAL A 261 -49.86 15.97 7.22
CA VAL A 261 -50.37 15.39 5.96
C VAL A 261 -49.88 16.21 4.75
N ASP A 262 -49.45 17.45 4.97
CA ASP A 262 -49.07 18.41 3.93
C ASP A 262 -47.56 18.76 3.96
N ALA A 263 -46.72 17.89 4.54
CA ALA A 263 -45.27 18.12 4.61
C ALA A 263 -44.66 18.19 3.19
N GLU A 264 -43.88 19.25 2.90
CA GLU A 264 -43.25 19.49 1.59
C GLU A 264 -42.39 18.31 1.07
N ASN A 265 -41.92 17.44 1.97
CA ASN A 265 -41.11 16.26 1.66
C ASN A 265 -41.93 15.00 1.30
N GLY A 266 -43.27 15.04 1.39
CA GLY A 266 -44.15 13.88 1.14
C GLY A 266 -44.11 12.77 2.20
N ILE A 267 -43.43 13.02 3.33
CA ILE A 267 -43.35 12.11 4.49
C ILE A 267 -44.43 12.50 5.50
N VAL A 268 -45.38 11.60 5.75
CA VAL A 268 -46.55 11.82 6.61
C VAL A 268 -46.20 11.63 8.08
N MET A 269 -45.31 10.68 8.37
CA MET A 269 -44.84 10.35 9.72
C MET A 269 -43.55 9.55 9.63
N GLU A 270 -42.61 9.80 10.53
CA GLU A 270 -41.39 9.01 10.66
C GLU A 270 -40.98 8.79 12.13
N GLY A 271 -40.31 7.68 12.42
CA GLY A 271 -39.86 7.38 13.77
C GLY A 271 -39.48 5.91 13.98
N TYR A 272 -38.91 5.60 15.14
CA TYR A 272 -38.53 4.22 15.48
C TYR A 272 -39.74 3.35 15.84
N LEU A 273 -39.78 2.14 15.27
CA LEU A 273 -40.65 1.06 15.70
C LEU A 273 -39.88 -0.26 15.76
N PHE A 274 -40.34 -1.19 16.58
CA PHE A 274 -39.89 -2.58 16.53
C PHE A 274 -40.77 -3.36 15.56
N LYS A 275 -40.17 -4.12 14.64
CA LYS A 275 -40.86 -5.02 13.72
C LYS A 275 -40.57 -6.47 14.06
N ARG A 276 -41.61 -7.31 14.04
CA ARG A 276 -41.49 -8.76 14.14
C ARG A 276 -41.05 -9.35 12.80
N ALA A 277 -40.05 -10.23 12.83
CA ALA A 277 -39.63 -11.01 11.68
C ALA A 277 -40.70 -12.06 11.32
N SER A 278 -40.80 -12.38 10.04
CA SER A 278 -41.72 -13.40 9.52
C SER A 278 -41.09 -14.79 9.47
N ASN A 279 -39.86 -14.95 9.99
CA ASN A 279 -39.14 -16.21 10.08
C ASN A 279 -39.68 -17.06 11.24
N ALA A 280 -39.31 -18.35 11.27
CA ALA A 280 -39.76 -19.30 12.30
C ALA A 280 -39.42 -18.83 13.73
N PHE A 281 -38.34 -18.07 13.90
CA PHE A 281 -37.85 -17.55 15.18
C PHE A 281 -38.55 -16.27 15.68
N LYS A 282 -39.36 -15.59 14.84
CA LYS A 282 -40.18 -14.41 15.20
C LYS A 282 -39.43 -13.30 15.97
N THR A 283 -38.19 -13.02 15.60
CA THR A 283 -37.33 -12.02 16.27
C THR A 283 -37.83 -10.58 16.09
N TRP A 284 -37.51 -9.69 17.04
CA TRP A 284 -37.95 -8.29 17.01
C TRP A 284 -36.79 -7.35 16.73
N ASN A 285 -36.96 -6.47 15.75
CA ASN A 285 -35.91 -5.60 15.25
C ASN A 285 -36.35 -4.13 15.28
N ARG A 286 -35.57 -3.26 15.93
CA ARG A 286 -35.80 -1.80 15.92
C ARG A 286 -35.34 -1.21 14.59
N ARG A 287 -36.21 -0.46 13.91
CA ARG A 287 -35.93 0.18 12.62
C ARG A 287 -36.56 1.57 12.56
N TRP A 288 -36.01 2.46 11.73
CA TRP A 288 -36.60 3.78 11.45
C TRP A 288 -37.66 3.61 10.36
N PHE A 289 -38.92 3.84 10.70
CA PHE A 289 -40.04 3.74 9.76
C PHE A 289 -40.40 5.13 9.23
N SER A 290 -40.82 5.17 7.97
CA SER A 290 -41.44 6.36 7.40
C SER A 290 -42.65 5.96 6.54
N ILE A 291 -43.67 6.82 6.58
CA ILE A 291 -44.84 6.73 5.70
C ILE A 291 -44.65 7.77 4.60
N GLN A 292 -44.39 7.32 3.38
CA GLN A 292 -44.11 8.19 2.23
C GLN A 292 -44.83 7.65 0.99
N ASN A 293 -45.47 8.54 0.21
CA ASN A 293 -46.12 8.18 -1.07
C ASN A 293 -47.07 6.96 -1.01
N ASN A 294 -47.91 6.86 0.02
CA ASN A 294 -48.82 5.72 0.25
C ASN A 294 -48.11 4.36 0.47
N GLN A 295 -46.82 4.39 0.82
CA GLN A 295 -46.01 3.23 1.17
C GLN A 295 -45.57 3.30 2.64
N LEU A 296 -45.46 2.13 3.26
CA LEU A 296 -44.79 1.98 4.55
C LEU A 296 -43.40 1.41 4.32
N VAL A 297 -42.37 2.18 4.66
CA VAL A 297 -40.97 1.79 4.45
C VAL A 297 -40.19 1.84 5.75
N TYR A 298 -39.05 1.14 5.82
CA TYR A 298 -38.09 1.28 6.92
C TYR A 298 -36.64 1.33 6.45
N GLN A 299 -35.79 1.95 7.24
CA GLN A 299 -34.34 2.01 7.07
C GLN A 299 -33.65 1.40 8.30
N LYS A 300 -32.49 0.74 8.10
CA LYS A 300 -31.66 0.25 9.21
C LYS A 300 -30.69 1.33 9.66
N LYS A 301 -30.03 2.02 8.72
CA LYS A 301 -29.16 3.17 8.94
C LYS A 301 -29.61 4.36 8.08
N PHE A 302 -29.28 5.59 8.47
CA PHE A 302 -29.71 6.85 7.83
C PHE A 302 -29.42 6.94 6.30
N LYS A 303 -28.45 6.17 5.78
CA LYS A 303 -28.09 6.16 4.36
C LYS A 303 -28.51 4.89 3.61
N ASP A 304 -29.26 4.00 4.25
CA ASP A 304 -29.75 2.79 3.58
C ASP A 304 -30.93 3.11 2.67
N ASN A 305 -31.02 2.39 1.55
CA ASN A 305 -32.21 2.44 0.71
C ASN A 305 -33.44 1.97 1.53
N PRO A 306 -34.54 2.75 1.54
CA PRO A 306 -35.73 2.39 2.30
C PRO A 306 -36.31 1.07 1.80
N THR A 307 -36.44 0.10 2.70
CA THR A 307 -37.04 -1.20 2.41
C THR A 307 -38.55 -1.08 2.51
N VAL A 308 -39.25 -1.36 1.41
CA VAL A 308 -40.72 -1.31 1.35
C VAL A 308 -41.32 -2.48 2.12
N VAL A 309 -42.04 -2.18 3.21
CA VAL A 309 -42.81 -3.16 3.98
C VAL A 309 -44.14 -3.41 3.30
N VAL A 310 -44.78 -2.33 2.86
CA VAL A 310 -46.07 -2.32 2.19
C VAL A 310 -45.97 -1.41 0.98
N GLU A 311 -46.15 -1.98 -0.21
CA GLU A 311 -46.08 -1.28 -1.49
C GLU A 311 -47.30 -0.39 -1.75
N ASP A 312 -48.45 -0.76 -1.19
CA ASP A 312 -49.70 -0.02 -1.33
C ASP A 312 -50.54 -0.11 -0.06
N LEU A 313 -50.59 0.98 0.68
CA LEU A 313 -51.41 1.09 1.88
C LEU A 313 -52.92 0.99 1.58
N ARG A 314 -53.41 1.23 0.35
CA ARG A 314 -54.85 1.20 0.02
C ARG A 314 -55.51 -0.14 0.37
N LEU A 315 -54.80 -1.24 0.15
CA LEU A 315 -55.35 -2.58 0.39
C LEU A 315 -55.08 -3.09 1.81
N CYS A 316 -54.62 -2.21 2.71
CA CYS A 316 -54.21 -2.59 4.05
C CYS A 316 -55.27 -2.30 5.11
N THR A 317 -55.23 -3.09 6.18
CA THR A 317 -56.00 -2.85 7.40
C THR A 317 -55.07 -2.86 8.60
N VAL A 318 -55.34 -1.98 9.58
CA VAL A 318 -54.57 -1.92 10.82
C VAL A 318 -55.36 -2.57 11.94
N LYS A 319 -54.79 -3.56 12.59
CA LYS A 319 -55.39 -4.31 13.69
C LYS A 319 -54.65 -4.09 15.00
N HIS A 320 -55.42 -4.12 16.07
CA HIS A 320 -54.89 -4.20 17.42
C HIS A 320 -54.49 -5.66 17.69
N CYS A 321 -53.29 -5.88 18.22
CA CYS A 321 -52.83 -7.21 18.59
C CYS A 321 -52.84 -7.34 20.10
N GLU A 322 -53.93 -7.89 20.64
CA GLU A 322 -54.05 -8.20 22.07
C GLU A 322 -53.51 -9.60 22.40
N ASP A 323 -53.43 -10.48 21.41
CA ASP A 323 -53.00 -11.88 21.56
C ASP A 323 -51.46 -12.08 21.57
N ILE A 324 -50.69 -10.99 21.51
CA ILE A 324 -49.22 -11.02 21.49
C ILE A 324 -48.69 -10.52 22.84
N GLU A 325 -47.79 -11.28 23.46
CA GLU A 325 -47.28 -11.02 24.82
C GLU A 325 -46.64 -9.63 25.03
N ARG A 326 -46.17 -8.97 23.95
CA ARG A 326 -45.52 -7.66 24.05
C ARG A 326 -46.51 -6.50 24.05
N ARG A 327 -46.31 -5.56 24.97
CA ARG A 327 -47.09 -4.31 25.07
C ARG A 327 -46.94 -3.46 23.80
N PHE A 328 -47.96 -2.67 23.53
CA PHE A 328 -48.01 -1.67 22.47
C PHE A 328 -47.85 -2.18 21.02
N CYS A 329 -48.24 -3.43 20.78
CA CYS A 329 -48.21 -4.03 19.44
C CYS A 329 -49.43 -3.65 18.58
N PHE A 330 -49.21 -3.56 17.29
CA PHE A 330 -50.25 -3.43 16.26
C PHE A 330 -49.80 -4.14 14.99
N GLU A 331 -50.74 -4.54 14.15
CA GLU A 331 -50.47 -5.26 12.92
C GLU A 331 -51.04 -4.52 11.73
N VAL A 332 -50.23 -4.41 10.68
CA VAL A 332 -50.65 -3.92 9.37
C VAL A 332 -50.76 -5.12 8.44
N VAL A 333 -51.98 -5.44 8.04
CA VAL A 333 -52.31 -6.58 7.19
C VAL A 333 -52.54 -6.09 5.77
N SER A 334 -51.75 -6.57 4.81
CA SER A 334 -51.96 -6.40 3.37
C SER A 334 -52.39 -7.75 2.75
N PRO A 335 -52.85 -7.77 1.47
CA PRO A 335 -53.26 -9.01 0.82
C PRO A 335 -52.14 -10.06 0.68
N THR A 336 -50.89 -9.62 0.65
CA THR A 336 -49.72 -10.48 0.42
C THR A 336 -48.83 -10.65 1.65
N LYS A 337 -48.91 -9.74 2.63
CA LYS A 337 -48.03 -9.72 3.80
C LYS A 337 -48.77 -9.22 5.04
N SER A 338 -48.48 -9.81 6.19
CA SER A 338 -48.87 -9.26 7.48
C SER A 338 -47.63 -8.85 8.28
N CYS A 339 -47.62 -7.62 8.78
CA CYS A 339 -46.48 -7.07 9.51
C CYS A 339 -46.91 -6.62 10.91
N VAL A 340 -46.37 -7.29 11.93
CA VAL A 340 -46.56 -6.89 13.33
C VAL A 340 -45.46 -5.94 13.76
N MET A 341 -45.85 -4.83 14.36
CA MET A 341 -44.98 -3.76 14.84
C MET A 341 -45.31 -3.39 16.28
N GLN A 342 -44.36 -2.78 16.98
CA GLN A 342 -44.46 -2.35 18.37
C GLN A 342 -43.91 -0.92 18.50
N ALA A 343 -44.67 -0.07 19.17
CA ALA A 343 -44.27 1.29 19.52
C ALA A 343 -43.72 1.37 20.97
N ASP A 344 -43.02 2.46 21.29
CA ASP A 344 -42.36 2.63 22.60
C ASP A 344 -43.35 3.06 23.72
N SER A 345 -44.48 3.67 23.38
CA SER A 345 -45.52 4.08 24.33
C SER A 345 -46.94 3.93 23.75
N GLU A 346 -47.96 3.94 24.62
CA GLU A 346 -49.36 3.85 24.19
C GLU A 346 -49.78 5.05 23.33
N LYS A 347 -49.28 6.26 23.65
CA LYS A 347 -49.53 7.45 22.83
C LYS A 347 -48.92 7.30 21.43
N LEU A 348 -47.68 6.81 21.37
CA LEU A 348 -46.98 6.54 20.10
C LEU A 348 -47.71 5.48 19.28
N ARG A 349 -48.16 4.39 19.91
CA ARG A 349 -48.96 3.34 19.26
C ARG A 349 -50.22 3.90 18.64
N GLN A 350 -50.99 4.70 19.40
CA GLN A 350 -52.21 5.33 18.90
C GLN A 350 -51.91 6.30 17.76
N ALA A 351 -50.84 7.08 17.87
CA ALA A 351 -50.42 8.01 16.83
C ALA A 351 -50.04 7.29 15.54
N TRP A 352 -49.24 6.21 15.62
CA TRP A 352 -48.86 5.38 14.47
C TRP A 352 -50.07 4.68 13.83
N ILE A 353 -50.96 4.10 14.62
CA ILE A 353 -52.19 3.47 14.10
C ILE A 353 -53.04 4.50 13.36
N LYS A 354 -53.27 5.67 13.98
CA LYS A 354 -54.05 6.75 13.38
C LYS A 354 -53.41 7.27 12.10
N ALA A 355 -52.09 7.43 12.07
CA ALA A 355 -51.36 7.88 10.89
C ALA A 355 -51.52 6.88 9.74
N VAL A 356 -51.30 5.59 9.99
CA VAL A 356 -51.47 4.54 8.97
C VAL A 356 -52.93 4.47 8.49
N GLN A 357 -53.93 4.53 9.38
CA GLN A 357 -55.35 4.55 9.02
C GLN A 357 -55.71 5.77 8.15
N ASN A 358 -55.19 6.94 8.48
CA ASN A 358 -55.42 8.15 7.69
C ASN A 358 -54.74 8.06 6.32
N SER A 359 -53.51 7.53 6.23
CA SER A 359 -52.82 7.31 4.96
C SER A 359 -53.58 6.31 4.08
N ILE A 360 -54.15 5.23 4.66
CA ILE A 360 -55.03 4.30 3.95
C ILE A 360 -56.25 5.08 3.39
N ALA A 361 -56.91 5.89 4.21
CA ALA A 361 -58.10 6.65 3.82
C ALA A 361 -57.79 7.71 2.73
N THR A 362 -56.64 8.37 2.79
CA THR A 362 -56.18 9.31 1.76
C THR A 362 -55.92 8.58 0.45
N ALA A 363 -55.23 7.45 0.49
CA ALA A 363 -54.94 6.66 -0.71
C ALA A 363 -56.21 6.10 -1.38
N PHE A 364 -57.31 5.92 -0.63
CA PHE A 364 -58.63 5.60 -1.21
C PHE A 364 -59.31 6.79 -1.90
N ARG A 365 -59.08 8.03 -1.43
CA ARG A 365 -59.70 9.25 -1.98
C ARG A 365 -59.07 9.70 -3.30
N ASP A 366 -57.78 9.44 -3.53
CA ASP A 366 -57.08 9.78 -4.78
C ASP A 366 -57.73 9.16 -6.04
N LYS A 367 -58.51 8.08 -5.89
CA LYS A 367 -59.29 7.48 -6.98
C LYS A 367 -60.43 8.36 -7.51
N ALA A 368 -60.91 9.33 -6.75
CA ALA A 368 -62.00 10.20 -7.16
C ALA A 368 -61.53 11.33 -8.11
N GLU A 369 -60.27 11.75 -8.01
CA GLU A 369 -59.73 12.83 -8.85
C GLU A 369 -59.03 12.31 -10.14
N ASP A 370 -58.50 11.08 -10.12
CA ASP A 370 -57.85 10.50 -11.31
C ASP A 370 -58.85 10.00 -12.39
N ALA A 371 -60.12 9.75 -12.02
CA ALA A 371 -61.15 9.35 -12.97
C ALA A 371 -61.65 10.51 -13.86
N GLU A 372 -61.48 11.77 -13.44
CA GLU A 372 -61.92 12.95 -14.22
C GLU A 372 -60.83 13.55 -15.13
N LYS A 373 -59.57 13.12 -15.01
CA LYS A 373 -58.45 13.68 -15.81
C LYS A 373 -58.03 12.85 -17.03
N MET A 374 -58.60 11.66 -17.26
CA MET A 374 -58.23 10.81 -18.40
C MET A 374 -58.93 11.15 -19.73
N ASP A 375 -59.92 12.06 -19.75
CA ASP A 375 -60.69 12.36 -20.98
C ASP A 375 -60.31 13.69 -21.69
N ARG A 376 -59.19 14.31 -21.32
CA ARG A 376 -58.67 15.50 -22.03
C ARG A 376 -57.16 15.55 -22.03
N LYS A 377 -56.54 14.85 -23.00
CA LYS A 377 -55.36 15.33 -23.77
C LYS A 377 -54.86 14.24 -24.72
N SER A 378 -55.53 14.14 -25.87
CA SER A 378 -54.89 13.77 -27.13
C SER A 378 -54.82 15.03 -27.98
N SER A 379 -53.64 15.67 -28.04
CA SER A 379 -53.12 16.44 -29.19
C SER A 379 -51.80 17.15 -28.85
N ALA A 380 -50.90 17.12 -29.82
CA ALA A 380 -49.51 17.54 -29.81
C ALA A 380 -49.27 19.06 -29.69
N SER A 381 -48.06 19.45 -29.22
CA SER A 381 -47.14 20.36 -29.96
C SER A 381 -45.83 20.67 -29.18
N THR A 382 -44.72 20.26 -29.81
CA THR A 382 -43.46 20.99 -30.11
C THR A 382 -42.95 22.17 -29.24
N GLY A 383 -41.64 22.12 -28.92
CA GLY A 383 -40.76 23.25 -28.58
C GLY A 383 -39.72 22.84 -27.51
N SER A 384 -38.56 22.27 -27.87
CA SER A 384 -37.29 22.94 -28.27
C SER A 384 -36.70 23.88 -27.21
N LEU A 385 -35.62 23.44 -26.55
CA LEU A 385 -34.35 24.14 -26.38
C LEU A 385 -33.33 23.27 -25.61
N GLU A 386 -32.14 23.14 -26.18
CA GLU A 386 -30.96 22.43 -25.68
C GLU A 386 -30.23 23.23 -24.60
N SER A 387 -29.54 22.56 -23.66
CA SER A 387 -28.07 22.58 -23.57
C SER A 387 -27.54 22.06 -22.21
N GLY A 388 -26.54 21.18 -22.28
CA GLY A 388 -25.40 21.15 -21.36
C GLY A 388 -25.58 20.46 -20.00
N GLY A 389 -25.65 19.12 -19.98
CA GLY A 389 -25.50 18.33 -18.76
C GLY A 389 -24.04 17.92 -18.55
N ASP A 390 -23.33 18.61 -17.64
CA ASP A 390 -22.06 18.12 -17.09
C ASP A 390 -22.31 16.91 -16.18
N VAL A 391 -21.59 15.84 -16.48
CA VAL A 391 -21.62 14.55 -15.79
C VAL A 391 -20.95 14.72 -14.42
N LYS A 392 -21.76 14.91 -13.37
CA LYS A 392 -21.31 14.69 -11.99
C LYS A 392 -21.23 13.19 -11.72
N GLU A 393 -19.99 12.70 -11.56
CA GLU A 393 -19.67 11.39 -11.01
C GLU A 393 -20.46 11.14 -9.73
N LYS A 394 -21.43 10.22 -9.81
CA LYS A 394 -22.10 9.65 -8.64
C LYS A 394 -21.22 8.56 -8.07
N SER A 395 -20.82 8.74 -6.81
CA SER A 395 -20.17 7.73 -5.98
C SER A 395 -20.95 6.41 -5.99
N LEU A 396 -20.32 5.37 -6.55
CA LEU A 396 -20.84 4.02 -6.74
C LEU A 396 -20.73 3.20 -5.44
N LYS A 397 -21.71 3.27 -4.54
CA LYS A 397 -21.89 2.23 -3.51
C LYS A 397 -23.37 1.88 -3.36
N GLY A 398 -23.79 0.91 -4.17
CA GLY A 398 -25.16 0.39 -4.19
C GLY A 398 -25.54 -0.39 -5.45
N GLU A 399 -24.59 -0.66 -6.36
CA GLU A 399 -24.86 -1.47 -7.54
C GLU A 399 -25.14 -2.93 -7.16
N SER A 400 -26.22 -3.48 -7.71
CA SER A 400 -26.53 -4.92 -7.59
C SER A 400 -25.40 -5.78 -8.19
N ALA A 401 -25.26 -7.03 -7.72
CA ALA A 401 -24.28 -7.97 -8.28
C ALA A 401 -24.43 -8.11 -9.81
N LEU A 402 -25.67 -8.11 -10.30
CA LEU A 402 -25.98 -8.06 -11.72
C LEU A 402 -25.34 -6.85 -12.42
N GLN A 403 -25.56 -5.62 -11.92
CA GLN A 403 -25.01 -4.41 -12.55
C GLN A 403 -23.49 -4.43 -12.62
N ARG A 404 -22.83 -4.80 -11.53
CA ARG A 404 -21.36 -4.86 -11.45
C ARG A 404 -20.74 -5.88 -12.40
N VAL A 405 -21.35 -7.07 -12.50
CA VAL A 405 -20.85 -8.13 -13.39
C VAL A 405 -21.20 -7.83 -14.85
N MET A 406 -22.35 -7.23 -15.14
CA MET A 406 -22.75 -6.85 -16.50
C MET A 406 -21.88 -5.71 -17.08
N ALA A 407 -21.28 -4.87 -16.24
CA ALA A 407 -20.38 -3.80 -16.68
C ALA A 407 -19.07 -4.31 -17.31
N ILE A 408 -18.71 -5.58 -17.10
CA ILE A 408 -17.49 -6.18 -17.64
C ILE A 408 -17.65 -6.50 -19.12
N GLY A 409 -16.62 -6.21 -19.91
CA GLY A 409 -16.60 -6.41 -21.35
C GLY A 409 -17.00 -7.84 -21.78
N GLY A 410 -18.04 -7.93 -22.62
CA GLY A 410 -18.58 -9.19 -23.14
C GLY A 410 -19.66 -9.86 -22.28
N ASN A 411 -19.92 -9.36 -21.06
CA ASN A 411 -20.93 -9.96 -20.18
C ASN A 411 -22.37 -9.56 -20.53
N SER A 412 -22.58 -8.61 -21.44
CA SER A 412 -23.90 -8.17 -21.94
C SER A 412 -24.67 -9.24 -22.72
N VAL A 413 -23.98 -10.29 -23.16
CA VAL A 413 -24.54 -11.47 -23.83
C VAL A 413 -24.03 -12.75 -23.19
N CYS A 414 -24.83 -13.81 -23.23
CA CYS A 414 -24.49 -15.13 -22.72
C CYS A 414 -23.20 -15.65 -23.39
N CYS A 415 -22.27 -16.17 -22.59
CA CYS A 415 -20.96 -16.62 -23.03
C CYS A 415 -21.02 -17.63 -24.21
N ASP A 416 -22.00 -18.56 -24.16
CA ASP A 416 -22.05 -19.68 -25.10
C ASP A 416 -23.00 -19.47 -26.29
N CYS A 417 -24.24 -18.99 -26.07
CA CYS A 417 -25.23 -18.83 -27.15
C CYS A 417 -25.46 -17.38 -27.60
N GLY A 418 -24.84 -16.39 -26.96
CA GLY A 418 -24.99 -14.98 -27.32
C GLY A 418 -26.33 -14.34 -26.94
N GLN A 419 -27.20 -15.00 -26.17
CA GLN A 419 -28.47 -14.42 -25.72
C GLN A 419 -28.23 -13.16 -24.86
N PRO A 420 -28.90 -12.02 -25.13
CA PRO A 420 -28.70 -10.79 -24.38
C PRO A 420 -29.16 -10.91 -22.92
N GLU A 421 -28.58 -10.05 -22.07
CA GLU A 421 -28.94 -9.88 -20.65
C GLU A 421 -28.91 -11.19 -19.82
N PRO A 422 -27.76 -11.90 -19.79
CA PRO A 422 -27.62 -13.12 -19.00
C PRO A 422 -27.73 -12.84 -17.49
N CYS A 423 -28.65 -13.51 -16.79
CA CYS A 423 -28.89 -13.34 -15.35
C CYS A 423 -28.30 -14.46 -14.46
N TRP A 424 -27.50 -15.36 -15.04
CA TRP A 424 -26.78 -16.42 -14.32
C TRP A 424 -25.28 -16.30 -14.55
N ALA A 425 -24.48 -16.94 -13.69
CA ALA A 425 -23.04 -16.96 -13.79
C ALA A 425 -22.45 -18.31 -13.38
N SER A 426 -21.30 -18.67 -13.96
CA SER A 426 -20.48 -19.79 -13.50
C SER A 426 -19.28 -19.26 -12.73
N ILE A 427 -19.28 -19.43 -11.41
CA ILE A 427 -18.38 -18.74 -10.49
C ILE A 427 -16.93 -19.24 -10.52
N ASN A 428 -16.72 -20.49 -10.94
CA ASN A 428 -15.38 -21.06 -11.14
C ASN A 428 -14.77 -20.72 -12.52
N LEU A 429 -15.61 -20.34 -13.49
CA LEU A 429 -15.18 -20.00 -14.85
C LEU A 429 -15.14 -18.49 -15.09
N GLY A 430 -15.81 -17.68 -14.26
CA GLY A 430 -15.86 -16.23 -14.44
C GLY A 430 -16.72 -15.79 -15.63
N ILE A 431 -17.80 -16.52 -15.96
CA ILE A 431 -18.67 -16.24 -17.12
C ILE A 431 -20.12 -15.97 -16.73
N THR A 432 -20.84 -15.25 -17.59
CA THR A 432 -22.28 -15.00 -17.50
C THR A 432 -23.06 -15.83 -18.53
N LEU A 433 -24.20 -16.36 -18.10
CA LEU A 433 -25.00 -17.37 -18.79
C LEU A 433 -26.49 -16.98 -18.79
N CYS A 434 -27.19 -17.30 -19.87
CA CYS A 434 -28.66 -17.27 -19.88
C CYS A 434 -29.23 -18.47 -19.11
N ILE A 435 -30.54 -18.48 -18.87
CA ILE A 435 -31.21 -19.56 -18.13
C ILE A 435 -31.07 -20.94 -18.80
N GLN A 436 -31.02 -21.00 -20.13
CA GLN A 436 -30.90 -22.27 -20.86
C GLN A 436 -29.47 -22.84 -20.76
N CYS A 437 -28.45 -22.01 -21.04
CA CYS A 437 -27.05 -22.41 -20.94
C CYS A 437 -26.66 -22.71 -19.49
N SER A 438 -27.18 -21.96 -18.51
CA SER A 438 -26.96 -22.24 -17.09
C SER A 438 -27.54 -23.59 -16.68
N GLY A 439 -28.68 -24.00 -17.25
CA GLY A 439 -29.24 -25.34 -17.08
C GLY A 439 -28.35 -26.47 -17.64
N ILE A 440 -27.63 -26.23 -18.73
CA ILE A 440 -26.67 -27.18 -19.31
C ILE A 440 -25.39 -27.23 -18.46
N HIS A 441 -24.88 -26.08 -18.03
CA HIS A 441 -23.72 -26.01 -17.13
C HIS A 441 -23.96 -26.78 -15.83
N ARG A 442 -25.18 -26.74 -15.28
CA ARG A 442 -25.56 -27.55 -14.12
C ARG A 442 -25.49 -29.05 -14.40
N SER A 443 -25.81 -29.52 -15.61
CA SER A 443 -25.75 -30.94 -15.97
C SER A 443 -24.34 -31.44 -16.27
N LEU A 444 -23.35 -30.57 -16.44
CA LEU A 444 -21.93 -30.99 -16.54
C LEU A 444 -21.39 -31.47 -15.18
N GLY A 445 -21.94 -30.96 -14.09
CA GLY A 445 -21.47 -31.25 -12.73
C GLY A 445 -20.52 -30.19 -12.19
N VAL A 446 -20.41 -30.15 -10.86
CA VAL A 446 -19.73 -29.09 -10.09
C VAL A 446 -18.21 -29.02 -10.32
N HIS A 447 -17.62 -30.07 -10.88
CA HIS A 447 -16.20 -30.14 -11.23
C HIS A 447 -15.88 -29.42 -12.55
N PHE A 448 -16.89 -29.16 -13.39
CA PHE A 448 -16.75 -28.35 -14.60
C PHE A 448 -17.33 -26.95 -14.44
N SER A 449 -18.52 -26.82 -13.84
CA SER A 449 -19.18 -25.52 -13.70
C SER A 449 -20.00 -25.42 -12.42
N LYS A 450 -19.84 -24.29 -11.72
CA LYS A 450 -20.54 -23.94 -10.48
C LYS A 450 -21.47 -22.76 -10.75
N VAL A 451 -22.76 -23.03 -10.97
CA VAL A 451 -23.73 -22.02 -11.40
C VAL A 451 -24.40 -21.30 -10.22
N ARG A 452 -24.49 -19.97 -10.29
CA ARG A 452 -25.22 -19.06 -9.38
C ARG A 452 -26.08 -18.07 -10.17
N SER A 453 -27.17 -17.62 -9.57
CA SER A 453 -28.02 -16.54 -10.09
C SER A 453 -27.44 -15.19 -9.70
N LEU A 454 -27.40 -14.25 -10.64
CA LEU A 454 -26.98 -12.87 -10.37
C LEU A 454 -28.07 -12.02 -9.69
N THR A 455 -29.32 -12.52 -9.66
CA THR A 455 -30.47 -11.81 -9.11
C THR A 455 -31.10 -12.49 -7.90
N LEU A 456 -31.00 -13.82 -7.80
CA LEU A 456 -31.66 -14.60 -6.76
C LEU A 456 -30.73 -15.06 -5.64
N ASP A 457 -29.44 -15.24 -5.91
CA ASP A 457 -28.48 -15.71 -4.92
C ASP A 457 -27.80 -14.55 -4.19
N THR A 458 -27.41 -14.77 -2.94
CA THR A 458 -26.52 -13.84 -2.20
C THR A 458 -25.08 -14.05 -2.66
N TRP A 459 -24.38 -12.94 -2.91
CA TRP A 459 -23.00 -12.96 -3.41
C TRP A 459 -22.02 -12.54 -2.33
N GLU A 460 -21.01 -13.38 -2.12
CA GLU A 460 -19.89 -13.05 -1.26
C GLU A 460 -19.01 -11.97 -1.91
N PRO A 461 -18.46 -11.00 -1.14
CA PRO A 461 -17.65 -9.90 -1.69
C PRO A 461 -16.48 -10.39 -2.56
N GLU A 462 -15.78 -11.43 -2.12
CA GLU A 462 -14.61 -12.02 -2.80
C GLU A 462 -15.01 -12.63 -4.14
N LEU A 463 -16.15 -13.32 -4.16
CA LEU A 463 -16.70 -13.97 -5.35
C LEU A 463 -17.20 -12.96 -6.37
N LEU A 464 -17.83 -11.87 -5.90
CA LEU A 464 -18.25 -10.77 -6.76
C LEU A 464 -17.05 -10.04 -7.36
N LYS A 465 -15.98 -9.84 -6.58
CA LYS A 465 -14.72 -9.27 -7.06
C LYS A 465 -14.08 -10.16 -8.14
N LEU A 466 -14.05 -11.48 -7.92
CA LEU A 466 -13.62 -12.45 -8.93
C LEU A 466 -14.40 -12.31 -10.25
N MET A 467 -15.74 -12.23 -10.17
CA MET A 467 -16.60 -12.05 -11.35
C MET A 467 -16.45 -10.69 -12.03
N CYS A 468 -15.87 -9.70 -11.34
CA CYS A 468 -15.56 -8.39 -11.92
C CYS A 468 -14.18 -8.32 -12.57
N GLU A 469 -13.28 -9.28 -12.31
CA GLU A 469 -11.95 -9.33 -12.93
C GLU A 469 -11.89 -10.28 -14.14
N LEU A 470 -12.77 -11.29 -14.18
CA LEU A 470 -12.95 -12.18 -15.32
C LEU A 470 -14.23 -11.81 -16.10
N GLY A 471 -14.25 -12.09 -17.40
CA GLY A 471 -15.39 -11.81 -18.25
C GLY A 471 -15.48 -12.71 -19.48
N ASN A 472 -16.67 -12.78 -20.07
CA ASN A 472 -16.98 -13.63 -21.22
C ASN A 472 -16.02 -13.39 -22.40
N GLY A 473 -15.58 -12.15 -22.61
CA GLY A 473 -14.62 -11.82 -23.67
C GLY A 473 -13.29 -12.57 -23.50
N VAL A 474 -12.71 -12.51 -22.30
CA VAL A 474 -11.45 -13.21 -21.96
C VAL A 474 -11.63 -14.73 -22.07
N ILE A 475 -12.74 -15.25 -21.54
CA ILE A 475 -12.98 -16.69 -21.55
C ILE A 475 -13.18 -17.22 -22.98
N ASN A 476 -13.90 -16.50 -23.84
CA ASN A 476 -14.06 -16.89 -25.24
C ASN A 476 -12.74 -16.79 -26.01
N GLN A 477 -11.89 -15.81 -25.73
CA GLN A 477 -10.54 -15.75 -26.33
C GLN A 477 -9.68 -16.98 -26.00
N ILE A 478 -9.89 -17.61 -24.85
CA ILE A 478 -9.16 -18.81 -24.42
C ILE A 478 -9.84 -20.09 -24.93
N TYR A 479 -11.13 -20.25 -24.63
CA TYR A 479 -11.88 -21.48 -24.85
C TYR A 479 -12.52 -21.59 -26.23
N GLU A 480 -12.55 -20.51 -27.02
CA GLU A 480 -13.02 -20.49 -28.42
C GLU A 480 -11.90 -20.07 -29.39
N ALA A 481 -10.63 -20.05 -28.96
CA ALA A 481 -9.49 -19.55 -29.72
C ALA A 481 -9.35 -20.11 -31.15
N ARG A 482 -9.75 -21.37 -31.36
CA ARG A 482 -9.71 -22.08 -32.64
C ARG A 482 -11.09 -22.40 -33.22
N GLN A 483 -12.15 -21.75 -32.73
CA GLN A 483 -13.52 -22.04 -33.16
C GLN A 483 -13.71 -21.75 -34.66
N GLU A 484 -13.21 -20.62 -35.14
CA GLU A 484 -13.25 -20.26 -36.57
C GLU A 484 -12.38 -21.19 -37.43
N GLU A 485 -11.16 -21.51 -36.98
CA GLU A 485 -10.24 -22.42 -37.68
C GLU A 485 -10.83 -23.82 -37.89
N LEU A 486 -11.60 -24.30 -36.91
CA LEU A 486 -12.23 -25.63 -36.93
C LEU A 486 -13.61 -25.60 -37.61
N GLY A 487 -14.06 -24.45 -38.11
CA GLY A 487 -15.36 -24.29 -38.77
C GLY A 487 -16.56 -24.62 -37.87
N ALA A 488 -16.38 -24.58 -36.55
CA ALA A 488 -17.42 -24.96 -35.60
C ALA A 488 -18.43 -23.82 -35.46
N LYS A 489 -19.71 -24.02 -35.80
CA LYS A 489 -20.73 -22.96 -35.67
C LYS A 489 -21.07 -22.71 -34.20
N LYS A 490 -20.98 -21.45 -33.75
CA LYS A 490 -21.43 -21.05 -32.40
C LYS A 490 -22.97 -21.07 -32.31
N PRO A 491 -23.55 -21.64 -31.24
CA PRO A 491 -25.01 -21.67 -31.07
C PRO A 491 -25.61 -20.27 -30.96
N HIS A 492 -26.85 -20.12 -31.41
CA HIS A 492 -27.63 -18.89 -31.35
C HIS A 492 -28.83 -19.02 -30.39
N PRO A 493 -29.43 -17.90 -29.93
CA PRO A 493 -30.60 -17.96 -29.07
C PRO A 493 -31.78 -18.60 -29.81
N GLY A 494 -32.26 -19.74 -29.31
CA GLY A 494 -33.35 -20.52 -29.92
C GLY A 494 -32.93 -21.83 -30.59
N ASP A 495 -31.63 -22.12 -30.70
CA ASP A 495 -31.15 -23.41 -31.19
C ASP A 495 -31.57 -24.57 -30.26
N PRO A 496 -31.77 -25.80 -30.79
CA PRO A 496 -32.17 -26.95 -29.99
C PRO A 496 -31.20 -27.21 -28.83
N ARG A 497 -31.74 -27.48 -27.63
CA ARG A 497 -30.94 -27.67 -26.40
C ARG A 497 -29.80 -28.69 -26.55
N HIS A 498 -30.02 -29.77 -27.31
CA HIS A 498 -29.01 -30.81 -27.49
C HIS A 498 -27.80 -30.34 -28.32
N GLU A 499 -27.99 -29.42 -29.28
CA GLU A 499 -26.91 -28.82 -30.07
C GLU A 499 -26.09 -27.83 -29.22
N VAL A 500 -26.78 -27.00 -28.43
CA VAL A 500 -26.15 -26.09 -27.46
C VAL A 500 -25.34 -26.88 -26.43
N GLU A 501 -25.90 -28.00 -25.93
CA GLU A 501 -25.21 -28.88 -24.98
C GLU A 501 -23.96 -29.54 -25.57
N ALA A 502 -24.03 -30.02 -26.81
CA ALA A 502 -22.87 -30.58 -27.50
C ALA A 502 -21.75 -29.54 -27.66
N TYR A 503 -22.09 -28.29 -28.02
CA TYR A 503 -21.11 -27.21 -28.13
C TYR A 503 -20.49 -26.86 -26.78
N ILE A 504 -21.28 -26.72 -25.71
CA ILE A 504 -20.78 -26.41 -24.36
C ILE A 504 -19.87 -27.53 -23.85
N LYS A 505 -20.20 -28.81 -24.10
CA LYS A 505 -19.31 -29.94 -23.78
C LYS A 505 -18.01 -29.88 -24.58
N ALA A 506 -18.08 -29.63 -25.88
CA ALA A 506 -16.89 -29.47 -26.72
C ALA A 506 -15.99 -28.32 -26.23
N LYS A 507 -16.59 -27.22 -25.76
CA LYS A 507 -15.89 -26.03 -25.26
C LYS A 507 -15.18 -26.28 -23.93
N TYR A 508 -15.89 -26.72 -22.89
CA TYR A 508 -15.31 -26.76 -21.52
C TYR A 508 -14.82 -28.15 -21.09
N VAL A 509 -15.51 -29.22 -21.52
CA VAL A 509 -15.18 -30.59 -21.11
C VAL A 509 -14.09 -31.15 -22.01
N GLU A 510 -14.30 -31.10 -23.33
CA GLU A 510 -13.34 -31.61 -24.32
C GLU A 510 -12.23 -30.61 -24.64
N ARG A 511 -12.46 -29.31 -24.34
CA ARG A 511 -11.53 -28.20 -24.60
C ARG A 511 -11.09 -28.13 -26.05
N ARG A 512 -12.01 -28.50 -26.95
CA ARG A 512 -11.76 -28.77 -28.37
C ARG A 512 -11.28 -27.55 -29.14
N PHE A 513 -11.72 -26.36 -28.74
CA PHE A 513 -11.38 -25.10 -29.42
C PHE A 513 -10.21 -24.35 -28.76
N VAL A 514 -9.63 -24.88 -27.67
CA VAL A 514 -8.47 -24.27 -27.02
C VAL A 514 -7.23 -24.42 -27.92
N ARG A 515 -6.48 -23.33 -28.11
CA ARG A 515 -5.23 -23.35 -28.88
C ARG A 515 -4.16 -24.19 -28.17
N ARG A 516 -3.42 -25.03 -28.89
CA ARG A 516 -2.24 -25.69 -28.30
C ARG A 516 -1.06 -24.70 -28.30
N LEU A 517 -0.47 -24.46 -27.14
CA LEU A 517 0.78 -23.69 -27.01
C LEU A 517 1.98 -24.58 -27.28
N SER A 518 3.02 -24.04 -27.92
CA SER A 518 4.32 -24.71 -28.00
C SER A 518 5.08 -24.63 -26.67
N GLU A 519 6.05 -25.53 -26.45
CA GLU A 519 6.90 -25.47 -25.26
C GLU A 519 7.64 -24.11 -25.17
N ASP A 520 8.07 -23.54 -26.29
CA ASP A 520 8.70 -22.22 -26.32
C ASP A 520 7.76 -21.08 -25.90
N GLU A 521 6.48 -21.14 -26.28
CA GLU A 521 5.48 -20.15 -25.86
C GLU A 521 5.19 -20.23 -24.35
N ILE A 522 5.06 -21.46 -23.82
CA ILE A 522 4.91 -21.67 -22.37
C ILE A 522 6.17 -21.15 -21.66
N ARG A 523 7.36 -21.26 -22.29
CA ARG A 523 8.64 -20.88 -21.67
C ARG A 523 8.70 -19.39 -21.53
N GLN A 524 8.38 -18.68 -22.61
CA GLN A 524 8.32 -17.23 -22.61
C GLN A 524 7.31 -16.71 -21.59
N LYS A 525 6.14 -17.35 -21.47
CA LYS A 525 5.14 -16.99 -20.45
C LYS A 525 5.64 -17.22 -19.02
N VAL A 526 6.19 -18.39 -18.72
CA VAL A 526 6.72 -18.68 -17.37
C VAL A 526 7.86 -17.72 -17.01
N LEU A 527 8.77 -17.42 -17.95
CA LEU A 527 9.84 -16.44 -17.74
C LEU A 527 9.34 -15.00 -17.59
N ALA A 528 8.20 -14.67 -18.18
CA ALA A 528 7.56 -13.37 -17.99
C ALA A 528 6.91 -13.28 -16.60
N LEU A 529 6.21 -14.34 -16.18
CA LEU A 529 5.48 -14.40 -14.90
C LEU A 529 6.39 -14.59 -13.69
N SER A 530 7.58 -15.17 -13.86
CA SER A 530 8.53 -15.41 -12.75
C SER A 530 9.39 -14.19 -12.40
N LYS A 531 9.36 -13.12 -13.20
CA LYS A 531 10.09 -11.89 -12.90
C LYS A 531 9.28 -11.07 -11.89
N PRO A 532 9.89 -10.59 -10.79
CA PRO A 532 9.20 -9.73 -9.85
C PRO A 532 8.77 -8.42 -10.52
N ASP A 533 7.48 -8.08 -10.42
CA ASP A 533 6.92 -6.84 -10.96
C ASP A 533 7.55 -5.62 -10.28
N LYS A 534 8.37 -4.88 -11.02
CA LYS A 534 8.65 -3.46 -10.75
C LYS A 534 7.54 -2.60 -11.34
N ALA A 535 6.30 -2.73 -10.88
CA ALA A 535 5.20 -1.91 -11.40
C ALA A 535 4.03 -1.78 -10.43
N LEU A 536 4.11 -0.81 -9.52
CA LEU A 536 2.94 -0.07 -9.03
C LEU A 536 3.26 1.43 -9.14
N SER A 537 3.17 1.95 -10.37
CA SER A 537 2.93 3.37 -10.64
C SER A 537 2.06 3.46 -11.89
N GLY A 538 0.81 3.90 -11.71
CA GLY A 538 -0.04 4.56 -12.71
C GLY A 538 -0.24 3.90 -14.07
N SER A 539 -1.43 3.36 -14.31
CA SER A 539 -1.97 3.23 -15.67
C SER A 539 -2.40 4.60 -16.19
N SER A 540 -1.56 5.24 -17.01
CA SER A 540 -2.01 6.13 -18.09
C SER A 540 -0.95 6.19 -19.21
N ASP A 541 -1.38 5.74 -20.38
CA ASP A 541 -0.92 5.97 -21.75
C ASP A 541 0.58 6.00 -22.13
N ALA A 542 0.84 5.28 -23.22
CA ALA A 542 2.11 5.14 -23.91
C ALA A 542 2.69 6.46 -24.45
N ARG A 543 4.00 6.69 -24.23
CA ARG A 543 5.00 7.00 -25.28
C ARG A 543 6.45 7.11 -24.74
N ALA A 544 7.31 6.27 -25.34
CA ALA A 544 8.71 6.51 -25.72
C ALA A 544 9.81 6.85 -24.66
N SER A 545 10.65 5.83 -24.43
CA SER A 545 12.13 5.81 -24.53
C SER A 545 13.06 6.53 -23.52
N GLY A 546 13.81 5.68 -22.79
CA GLY A 546 15.20 5.85 -22.33
C GLY A 546 15.38 6.58 -21.00
N GLY A 547 16.10 6.12 -19.97
CA GLY A 547 17.03 5.00 -19.77
C GLY A 547 17.99 5.37 -18.62
N ALA A 548 18.34 4.40 -17.76
CA ALA A 548 19.35 4.41 -16.67
C ALA A 548 19.03 5.25 -15.40
N SER A 549 18.60 4.68 -14.26
CA SER A 549 19.27 3.81 -13.26
C SER A 549 20.33 4.50 -12.37
N ALA A 550 20.00 4.71 -11.07
CA ALA A 550 20.82 4.27 -9.91
C ALA A 550 20.24 4.75 -8.55
N SER A 551 19.73 3.78 -7.79
CA SER A 551 19.84 3.55 -6.33
C SER A 551 19.81 4.70 -5.30
N LYS A 552 18.83 4.61 -4.38
CA LYS A 552 18.88 5.17 -3.01
C LYS A 552 18.65 4.05 -1.96
N PRO A 553 19.13 4.24 -0.71
CA PRO A 553 19.25 3.21 0.33
C PRO A 553 18.08 3.17 1.33
N ARG A 554 18.05 2.06 2.09
CA ARG A 554 17.14 1.63 3.18
C ARG A 554 17.14 2.59 4.40
N PRO A 555 16.01 2.83 5.11
CA PRO A 555 15.98 3.53 6.40
C PRO A 555 16.07 2.56 7.60
N PRO A 556 16.41 3.05 8.81
CA PRO A 556 16.56 2.24 10.02
C PRO A 556 15.24 2.07 10.79
N SER A 557 15.22 1.01 11.58
CA SER A 557 14.26 0.61 12.61
C SER A 557 13.82 1.74 13.54
N ALA A 558 12.50 1.85 13.79
CA ALA A 558 11.91 2.74 14.78
C ALA A 558 11.11 1.95 15.83
N SER A 559 11.26 2.45 17.04
CA SER A 559 10.68 2.07 18.33
C SER A 559 9.15 2.15 18.42
N SER A 560 8.62 1.26 19.24
CA SER A 560 7.32 1.28 19.94
C SER A 560 6.53 2.60 19.90
N ALA A 561 5.36 2.57 19.25
CA ALA A 561 4.31 3.56 19.42
C ALA A 561 2.97 2.83 19.63
N ASN A 562 2.34 3.11 20.77
CA ASN A 562 0.99 2.69 21.13
C ASN A 562 -0.03 3.25 20.13
N HIS A 563 -0.90 2.43 19.54
CA HIS A 563 -2.16 2.89 18.97
C HIS A 563 -3.28 1.84 19.09
N GLU A 564 -4.48 2.39 19.14
CA GLU A 564 -5.69 1.88 19.79
C GLU A 564 -6.35 0.67 19.12
N SER A 565 -6.78 -0.27 19.96
CA SER A 565 -7.75 -1.32 19.64
C SER A 565 -9.10 -0.69 19.27
N LEU A 566 -9.73 -1.16 18.18
CA LEU A 566 -11.08 -0.76 17.75
C LEU A 566 -12.22 -1.42 18.55
N PHE A 567 -11.91 -2.07 19.68
CA PHE A 567 -12.89 -2.64 20.60
C PHE A 567 -12.70 -2.08 22.01
N CYS A 568 -13.78 -1.59 22.61
CA CYS A 568 -13.83 -1.28 24.04
C CYS A 568 -13.45 -2.52 24.85
N VAL A 569 -12.43 -2.37 25.70
CA VAL A 569 -11.85 -3.45 26.52
C VAL A 569 -12.87 -4.05 27.50
N ASP A 570 -13.99 -3.38 27.77
CA ASP A 570 -14.96 -3.76 28.79
C ASP A 570 -15.97 -4.87 28.37
N GLU A 571 -16.12 -5.20 27.09
CA GLU A 571 -17.02 -6.29 26.65
C GLU A 571 -16.33 -7.67 26.51
N LEU A 572 -15.00 -7.70 26.39
CA LEU A 572 -14.22 -8.95 26.31
C LEU A 572 -14.03 -9.60 27.69
N ASP A 573 -13.88 -8.82 28.75
CA ASP A 573 -13.69 -9.35 30.12
C ASP A 573 -14.92 -10.08 30.68
N SER A 574 -16.12 -9.75 30.20
CA SER A 574 -17.35 -10.45 30.56
C SER A 574 -17.40 -11.86 29.97
N LEU A 575 -16.84 -12.06 28.76
CA LEU A 575 -16.73 -13.37 28.10
C LEU A 575 -15.63 -14.25 28.72
N PHE A 576 -14.53 -13.66 29.19
CA PHE A 576 -13.38 -14.41 29.71
C PHE A 576 -13.41 -14.70 31.22
N SER A 577 -14.37 -14.15 31.97
CA SER A 577 -14.50 -14.41 33.42
C SER A 577 -14.97 -15.83 33.78
N TYR A 578 -15.53 -16.59 32.83
CA TYR A 578 -16.05 -17.94 33.07
C TYR A 578 -14.98 -19.05 33.09
N PHE A 579 -13.76 -18.80 32.61
CA PHE A 579 -12.76 -19.87 32.40
C PHE A 579 -11.59 -19.91 33.40
N ASN A 580 -11.47 -18.93 34.31
CA ASN A 580 -10.41 -18.93 35.32
C ASN A 580 -10.88 -19.53 36.65
N THR A 581 -11.07 -20.85 36.67
CA THR A 581 -11.02 -21.64 37.91
C THR A 581 -10.07 -22.82 37.75
N SER A 582 -8.82 -22.65 38.16
CA SER A 582 -8.10 -23.60 39.03
C SER A 582 -6.71 -23.07 39.41
N ALA A 583 -6.41 -23.18 40.72
CA ALA A 583 -5.13 -23.02 41.39
C ALA A 583 -4.60 -21.58 41.67
N LYS A 584 -5.06 -21.01 42.79
CA LYS A 584 -4.20 -20.21 43.71
C LYS A 584 -3.56 -21.18 44.73
N PRO A 585 -2.41 -20.82 45.33
CA PRO A 585 -2.49 -20.15 46.64
C PRO A 585 -1.56 -18.93 46.83
N CYS A 586 -2.21 -17.85 47.30
CA CYS A 586 -1.84 -16.97 48.43
C CYS A 586 -0.44 -16.30 48.47
N CYS A 587 -0.27 -14.99 48.27
CA CYS A 587 -0.77 -13.80 49.00
C CYS A 587 -0.15 -13.59 50.39
N LEU A 588 0.77 -12.61 50.48
CA LEU A 588 1.13 -11.89 51.71
C LEU A 588 1.11 -10.37 51.41
N LYS A 589 0.60 -9.62 52.38
CA LYS A 589 0.08 -8.24 52.33
C LYS A 589 1.12 -7.20 52.74
N SER A 590 0.97 -5.96 52.24
CA SER A 590 0.74 -4.70 53.01
C SER A 590 1.00 -3.50 52.08
N SER A 591 0.03 -2.65 51.74
CA SER A 591 -0.47 -1.48 52.49
C SER A 591 0.48 -0.27 52.53
N ASP A 592 0.02 0.77 51.82
CA ASP A 592 0.09 2.22 52.11
C ASP A 592 1.37 3.04 51.86
N GLY A 593 1.19 4.09 51.04
CA GLY A 593 1.37 5.47 51.53
C GLY A 593 2.58 6.27 51.07
N ASP A 594 2.29 7.30 50.27
CA ASP A 594 2.90 8.64 50.25
C ASP A 594 4.30 8.92 49.64
N VAL A 595 4.23 9.70 48.55
CA VAL A 595 4.95 10.96 48.25
C VAL A 595 6.18 11.30 49.11
N LEU A 596 7.35 11.45 48.47
CA LEU A 596 8.15 12.70 48.42
C LEU A 596 9.47 12.54 47.63
N ASN A 597 9.89 13.65 47.02
CA ASN A 597 11.13 13.91 46.28
C ASN A 597 12.42 13.50 47.03
N LEU A 598 13.47 13.11 46.27
CA LEU A 598 14.77 13.82 46.16
C LEU A 598 15.91 12.89 45.68
N THR A 599 16.52 13.29 44.56
CA THR A 599 17.96 13.38 44.25
C THR A 599 18.93 12.21 44.45
N ASP A 600 19.66 11.97 43.35
CA ASP A 600 21.13 11.88 43.24
C ASP A 600 21.82 10.52 43.43
N GLY A 601 22.46 10.08 42.34
CA GLY A 601 23.90 9.86 42.37
C GLY A 601 24.42 8.44 42.58
N SER A 602 25.20 7.99 41.59
CA SER A 602 26.39 7.11 41.73
C SER A 602 26.23 5.62 41.38
N ARG A 603 26.41 5.34 40.09
CA ARG A 603 27.50 4.59 39.43
C ARG A 603 28.52 3.80 40.30
N GLU A 604 28.96 2.67 39.72
CA GLU A 604 30.16 1.80 39.97
C GLU A 604 29.85 0.41 40.56
N THR A 605 29.79 -0.67 39.76
CA THR A 605 30.85 -1.55 39.18
C THR A 605 31.41 -2.64 40.12
N LEU A 606 31.72 -3.80 39.49
CA LEU A 606 32.41 -5.03 39.94
C LEU A 606 31.45 -6.20 40.22
N SER A 607 31.35 -7.24 39.39
CA SER A 607 32.34 -8.25 38.96
C SER A 607 32.71 -9.30 40.02
N SER A 608 32.33 -10.53 39.67
CA SER A 608 33.07 -11.81 39.75
C SER A 608 33.29 -12.55 41.07
N GLY A 609 33.00 -13.85 41.01
CA GLY A 609 33.78 -14.92 41.64
C GLY A 609 32.94 -15.86 42.52
N SER A 610 32.31 -16.92 42.00
CA SER A 610 32.88 -18.24 41.60
C SER A 610 33.09 -19.23 42.75
N SER A 611 32.47 -20.41 42.62
CA SER A 611 33.05 -21.76 42.83
C SER A 611 31.92 -22.81 42.96
N SER A 612 32.03 -24.11 42.65
CA SER A 612 32.84 -24.98 41.79
C SER A 612 32.41 -26.41 42.14
N SER A 613 32.14 -27.30 41.16
CA SER A 613 32.40 -28.77 41.13
C SER A 613 31.46 -29.44 40.10
N ASN A 614 31.93 -29.81 38.89
CA ASN A 614 32.72 -30.99 38.47
C ASN A 614 31.96 -32.33 38.46
N THR A 615 31.62 -32.82 37.26
CA THR A 615 31.86 -34.23 36.84
C THR A 615 31.83 -34.35 35.30
N GLU A 616 32.53 -35.35 34.78
CA GLU A 616 33.25 -35.45 33.48
C GLU A 616 32.42 -35.86 32.23
N ALA A 617 32.79 -35.27 31.08
CA ALA A 617 33.02 -35.76 29.69
C ALA A 617 32.19 -36.94 29.07
N PRO A 618 31.93 -36.99 27.74
CA PRO A 618 32.87 -36.58 26.67
C PRO A 618 32.30 -35.80 25.47
N GLU A 619 33.27 -35.35 24.68
CA GLU A 619 33.28 -34.35 23.62
C GLU A 619 32.51 -34.73 22.34
N VAL A 620 31.66 -33.81 21.85
CA VAL A 620 31.37 -33.61 20.43
C VAL A 620 31.34 -32.09 20.17
N GLN A 621 31.96 -31.70 19.06
CA GLN A 621 32.22 -30.34 18.60
C GLN A 621 31.00 -29.40 18.71
N VAL A 622 31.20 -28.27 19.41
CA VAL A 622 30.22 -27.19 19.54
C VAL A 622 30.17 -26.39 18.24
N GLY A 623 28.98 -26.34 17.64
CA GLY A 623 28.62 -25.41 16.59
C GLY A 623 28.49 -23.98 17.13
N GLU A 624 28.88 -23.03 16.28
CA GLU A 624 28.67 -21.59 16.47
C GLU A 624 27.17 -21.21 16.37
N PRO A 625 26.77 -20.04 16.91
CA PRO A 625 25.39 -19.73 17.24
C PRO A 625 24.50 -19.55 16.02
N HIS A 626 23.28 -20.09 16.10
CA HIS A 626 22.18 -19.78 15.19
C HIS A 626 21.85 -18.28 15.24
N GLU A 627 22.17 -17.58 14.16
CA GLU A 627 21.58 -16.29 13.82
C GLU A 627 20.13 -16.50 13.38
N GLU A 628 19.23 -15.76 14.00
CA GLU A 628 17.83 -15.61 13.61
C GLU A 628 17.75 -15.07 12.18
N SER A 629 17.33 -15.91 11.22
CA SER A 629 17.17 -15.50 9.83
C SER A 629 15.81 -14.82 9.63
N SER A 630 15.86 -13.50 9.53
CA SER A 630 14.78 -12.61 9.09
C SER A 630 14.17 -13.02 7.74
N ALA A 631 12.85 -12.82 7.64
CA ALA A 631 11.95 -13.20 6.55
C ALA A 631 12.16 -12.49 5.19
N GLU A 632 13.36 -12.57 4.60
CA GLU A 632 13.65 -12.11 3.24
C GLU A 632 14.53 -13.13 2.48
N ASP A 633 14.18 -14.42 2.50
CA ASP A 633 14.83 -15.39 1.60
C ASP A 633 14.21 -15.29 0.20
N LEU A 634 14.93 -14.55 -0.64
CA LEU A 634 14.73 -14.39 -2.07
C LEU A 634 14.48 -15.73 -2.77
N LEU A 635 13.31 -15.86 -3.43
CA LEU A 635 13.01 -16.91 -4.39
C LEU A 635 14.01 -16.85 -5.56
N VAL A 636 15.13 -17.56 -5.45
CA VAL A 636 16.11 -17.72 -6.52
C VAL A 636 15.46 -18.56 -7.63
N PHE A 637 15.27 -17.94 -8.79
CA PHE A 637 14.80 -18.62 -9.99
C PHE A 637 15.86 -19.63 -10.48
N CYS A 638 15.65 -20.92 -10.22
CA CYS A 638 16.31 -21.99 -10.97
C CYS A 638 15.49 -22.28 -12.23
N GLU A 639 16.11 -22.29 -13.42
CA GLU A 639 15.41 -22.69 -14.64
C GLU A 639 14.93 -24.16 -14.51
N PRO A 640 13.60 -24.40 -14.49
CA PRO A 640 13.07 -25.73 -14.27
C PRO A 640 13.27 -26.60 -15.51
N LYS A 641 13.59 -27.89 -15.29
CA LYS A 641 13.96 -28.86 -16.34
C LYS A 641 12.78 -29.32 -17.20
N GLN A 642 11.55 -29.13 -16.76
CA GLN A 642 10.33 -29.45 -17.51
C GLN A 642 9.29 -28.35 -17.34
N LEU A 643 8.80 -27.86 -18.47
CA LEU A 643 7.91 -26.73 -18.53
C LEU A 643 6.48 -27.23 -18.76
N THR A 644 5.66 -27.16 -17.71
CA THR A 644 4.31 -27.71 -17.71
C THR A 644 3.27 -26.60 -17.55
N PRO A 645 2.01 -26.80 -18.00
CA PRO A 645 0.91 -25.90 -17.68
C PRO A 645 0.73 -25.71 -16.15
N GLY A 646 1.08 -26.71 -15.34
CA GLY A 646 1.08 -26.60 -13.87
C GLY A 646 2.05 -25.54 -13.36
N LEU A 647 3.25 -25.46 -13.95
CA LEU A 647 4.24 -24.43 -13.64
C LEU A 647 3.78 -23.02 -14.09
N GLN A 648 3.08 -22.93 -15.23
CA GLN A 648 2.45 -21.66 -15.65
C GLN A 648 1.39 -21.23 -14.62
N LEU A 649 0.52 -22.14 -14.18
CA LEU A 649 -0.47 -21.85 -13.15
C LEU A 649 0.18 -21.40 -11.84
N TYR A 650 1.28 -22.04 -11.44
CA TYR A 650 2.05 -21.71 -10.24
C TYR A 650 2.54 -20.25 -10.24
N TRP A 651 3.22 -19.81 -11.31
CA TRP A 651 3.72 -18.43 -11.39
C TRP A 651 2.63 -17.41 -11.69
N ALA A 652 1.61 -17.76 -12.48
CA ALA A 652 0.45 -16.89 -12.71
C ALA A 652 -0.33 -16.61 -11.42
N SER A 653 -0.35 -17.57 -10.49
CA SER A 653 -0.96 -17.42 -9.16
C SER A 653 -0.21 -16.39 -8.32
N PHE A 654 1.13 -16.41 -8.37
CA PHE A 654 1.99 -15.44 -7.69
C PHE A 654 1.85 -14.02 -8.29
N SER A 655 1.86 -13.91 -9.62
CA SER A 655 1.75 -12.63 -10.34
C SER A 655 0.31 -12.07 -10.40
N ARG A 656 -0.65 -12.76 -9.79
CA ARG A 656 -2.07 -12.35 -9.69
C ARG A 656 -2.81 -12.28 -11.05
N SER A 657 -2.37 -13.02 -12.07
CA SER A 657 -2.96 -12.97 -13.43
C SER A 657 -4.06 -14.02 -13.63
N LEU A 658 -5.32 -13.67 -13.38
CA LEU A 658 -6.48 -14.56 -13.61
C LEU A 658 -6.61 -15.06 -15.07
N PRO A 659 -6.34 -14.26 -16.13
CA PRO A 659 -6.37 -14.75 -17.50
C PRO A 659 -5.32 -15.84 -17.76
N ASP A 660 -4.08 -15.67 -17.27
CA ASP A 660 -3.02 -16.66 -17.45
C ASP A 660 -3.28 -17.93 -16.61
N MET A 661 -3.85 -17.78 -15.41
CA MET A 661 -4.31 -18.91 -14.59
C MET A 661 -5.41 -19.70 -15.32
N THR A 662 -6.39 -18.99 -15.90
CA THR A 662 -7.48 -19.61 -16.67
C THR A 662 -6.96 -20.34 -17.91
N GLN A 663 -6.01 -19.73 -18.63
CA GLN A 663 -5.37 -20.35 -19.78
C GLN A 663 -4.59 -21.61 -19.39
N ALA A 664 -3.83 -21.57 -18.29
CA ALA A 664 -3.12 -22.74 -17.79
C ALA A 664 -4.10 -23.89 -17.45
N LEU A 665 -5.23 -23.58 -16.80
CA LEU A 665 -6.28 -24.55 -16.52
C LEU A 665 -6.90 -25.11 -17.81
N ALA A 666 -7.15 -24.27 -18.83
CA ALA A 666 -7.63 -24.71 -20.14
C ALA A 666 -6.64 -25.67 -20.83
N HIS A 667 -5.34 -25.47 -20.67
CA HIS A 667 -4.29 -26.38 -21.17
C HIS A 667 -4.09 -27.65 -20.33
N GLY A 668 -4.87 -27.85 -19.26
CA GLY A 668 -4.82 -29.08 -18.45
C GLY A 668 -3.92 -29.00 -17.23
N ALA A 669 -3.57 -27.80 -16.76
CA ALA A 669 -2.89 -27.64 -15.48
C ALA A 669 -3.72 -28.27 -14.36
N GLY A 670 -3.07 -29.10 -13.54
CA GLY A 670 -3.67 -29.57 -12.29
C GLY A 670 -3.77 -28.42 -11.30
N VAL A 671 -4.95 -28.16 -10.76
CA VAL A 671 -5.20 -27.07 -9.79
C VAL A 671 -4.33 -27.24 -8.53
N ASN A 672 -4.08 -28.50 -8.15
CA ASN A 672 -3.27 -28.93 -7.00
C ASN A 672 -1.85 -29.37 -7.41
N TRP A 673 -1.35 -28.91 -8.56
CA TRP A 673 0.01 -29.21 -9.00
C TRP A 673 1.04 -28.75 -7.95
N THR A 674 2.13 -29.47 -7.79
CA THR A 674 3.17 -29.16 -6.79
C THR A 674 4.50 -28.90 -7.48
N ASN A 675 5.18 -27.83 -7.08
CA ASN A 675 6.51 -27.52 -7.58
C ASN A 675 7.58 -28.22 -6.72
N THR A 676 8.18 -29.29 -7.24
CA THR A 676 9.24 -30.03 -6.53
C THR A 676 10.48 -29.20 -6.24
N ASP A 677 10.74 -28.18 -7.07
CA ASP A 677 11.91 -27.30 -6.90
C ASP A 677 11.68 -26.24 -5.82
N HIS A 678 10.41 -26.00 -5.44
CA HIS A 678 9.99 -25.03 -4.42
C HIS A 678 9.23 -25.74 -3.30
N GLU A 679 9.86 -26.73 -2.67
CA GLU A 679 9.33 -27.40 -1.48
C GLU A 679 7.93 -28.01 -1.67
N ASN A 680 7.55 -28.43 -2.88
CA ASN A 680 6.19 -28.91 -3.20
C ASN A 680 5.07 -27.89 -2.94
N ARG A 681 5.36 -26.58 -2.97
CA ARG A 681 4.33 -25.54 -2.89
C ARG A 681 3.33 -25.68 -4.05
N THR A 682 2.06 -25.40 -3.74
CA THR A 682 0.95 -25.42 -4.71
C THR A 682 0.69 -24.03 -5.31
N PRO A 683 -0.03 -23.93 -6.44
CA PRO A 683 -0.54 -22.66 -6.94
C PRO A 683 -1.33 -21.86 -5.89
N LEU A 684 -2.07 -22.55 -5.01
CA LEU A 684 -2.81 -21.88 -3.93
C LEU A 684 -1.87 -21.25 -2.90
N ILE A 685 -0.79 -21.93 -2.51
CA ILE A 685 0.25 -21.35 -1.66
C ILE A 685 0.93 -20.17 -2.37
N MET A 686 1.19 -20.26 -3.68
CA MET A 686 1.76 -19.13 -4.41
C MET A 686 0.82 -17.94 -4.56
N ALA A 687 -0.50 -18.15 -4.64
CA ALA A 687 -1.47 -17.07 -4.58
C ALA A 687 -1.44 -16.34 -3.22
N VAL A 688 -1.13 -17.06 -2.13
CA VAL A 688 -0.93 -16.49 -0.79
C VAL A 688 0.30 -15.61 -0.74
N HIS A 689 1.44 -16.09 -1.24
CA HIS A 689 2.68 -15.29 -1.40
C HIS A 689 2.47 -14.10 -2.34
N GLY A 690 1.65 -14.28 -3.37
CA GLY A 690 1.19 -13.22 -4.24
C GLY A 690 0.32 -12.21 -3.52
N GLY A 691 -0.32 -12.49 -2.37
CA GLY A 691 -1.15 -11.53 -1.63
C GLY A 691 -2.48 -11.16 -2.29
N SER A 692 -2.97 -11.92 -3.28
CA SER A 692 -4.28 -11.66 -3.92
C SER A 692 -5.36 -12.58 -3.36
N LEU A 693 -6.39 -11.98 -2.75
CA LEU A 693 -7.58 -12.69 -2.27
C LEU A 693 -8.36 -13.32 -3.42
N VAL A 694 -8.39 -12.66 -4.58
CA VAL A 694 -9.18 -13.06 -5.75
C VAL A 694 -8.57 -14.28 -6.43
N THR A 695 -7.23 -14.36 -6.53
CA THR A 695 -6.58 -15.56 -7.08
C THR A 695 -6.72 -16.77 -6.16
N CYS A 696 -6.70 -16.56 -4.84
CA CYS A 696 -7.03 -17.60 -3.87
C CYS A 696 -8.46 -18.11 -4.08
N GLU A 697 -9.43 -17.20 -4.16
CA GLU A 697 -10.84 -17.55 -4.39
C GLU A 697 -11.05 -18.28 -5.72
N PHE A 698 -10.40 -17.84 -6.80
CA PHE A 698 -10.47 -18.50 -8.11
C PHE A 698 -9.99 -19.96 -8.06
N LEU A 699 -8.86 -20.22 -7.40
CA LEU A 699 -8.32 -21.57 -7.25
C LEU A 699 -9.23 -22.44 -6.39
N LEU A 700 -9.76 -21.91 -5.29
CA LEU A 700 -10.73 -22.60 -4.43
C LEU A 700 -12.02 -22.93 -5.18
N GLN A 701 -12.52 -22.02 -6.02
CA GLN A 701 -13.67 -22.30 -6.89
C GLN A 701 -13.35 -23.36 -7.94
N ASN A 702 -12.09 -23.53 -8.33
CA ASN A 702 -11.62 -24.62 -9.19
C ASN A 702 -11.16 -25.87 -8.41
N SER A 703 -11.60 -26.02 -7.15
CA SER A 703 -11.36 -27.22 -6.32
C SER A 703 -9.90 -27.41 -5.88
N ALA A 704 -9.17 -26.31 -5.68
CA ALA A 704 -7.91 -26.34 -4.96
C ALA A 704 -8.10 -26.86 -3.53
N SER A 705 -7.17 -27.69 -3.06
CA SER A 705 -7.19 -28.21 -1.71
C SER A 705 -6.74 -27.13 -0.73
N VAL A 706 -7.68 -26.64 0.09
CA VAL A 706 -7.42 -25.61 1.11
C VAL A 706 -6.42 -26.07 2.19
N ASN A 707 -6.21 -27.38 2.33
CA ASN A 707 -5.37 -28.00 3.37
C ASN A 707 -4.13 -28.71 2.83
N GLN A 708 -3.81 -28.58 1.53
CA GLN A 708 -2.64 -29.25 0.98
C GLN A 708 -1.35 -28.57 1.47
N GLN A 709 -0.51 -29.36 2.14
CA GLN A 709 0.73 -28.90 2.75
C GLN A 709 1.91 -28.97 1.77
N ASP A 710 2.87 -28.07 1.97
CA ASP A 710 4.20 -28.13 1.36
C ASP A 710 5.10 -29.16 2.08
N SER A 711 6.36 -29.24 1.69
CA SER A 711 7.35 -30.18 2.26
C SER A 711 7.73 -29.86 3.70
N LEU A 712 7.40 -28.67 4.20
CA LEU A 712 7.58 -28.26 5.58
C LEU A 712 6.31 -28.50 6.40
N GLY A 713 5.30 -29.18 5.85
CA GLY A 713 4.03 -29.42 6.54
C GLY A 713 3.16 -28.16 6.64
N ARG A 714 3.48 -27.07 5.91
CA ARG A 714 2.74 -25.81 5.98
C ARG A 714 1.67 -25.76 4.90
N GLY A 715 0.42 -25.53 5.29
CA GLY A 715 -0.69 -25.32 4.36
C GLY A 715 -0.88 -23.85 3.96
N PRO A 716 -1.83 -23.52 3.08
CA PRO A 716 -2.17 -22.14 2.72
C PRO A 716 -2.47 -21.26 3.94
N LEU A 717 -3.12 -21.80 4.97
CA LEU A 717 -3.42 -21.08 6.22
C LEU A 717 -2.15 -20.70 6.98
N HIS A 718 -1.16 -21.61 7.12
CA HIS A 718 0.14 -21.29 7.72
C HIS A 718 0.85 -20.17 6.97
N HIS A 719 0.95 -20.26 5.64
CA HIS A 719 1.60 -19.23 4.83
C HIS A 719 0.90 -17.87 4.96
N ALA A 720 -0.44 -17.84 4.96
CA ALA A 720 -1.19 -16.59 5.13
C ALA A 720 -0.98 -15.97 6.53
N THR A 721 -0.87 -16.80 7.56
CA THR A 721 -0.58 -16.36 8.92
C THR A 721 0.86 -15.84 9.06
N ILE A 722 1.84 -16.54 8.50
CA ILE A 722 3.26 -16.11 8.52
C ILE A 722 3.42 -14.75 7.84
N LEU A 723 2.73 -14.54 6.71
CA LEU A 723 2.78 -13.28 5.96
C LEU A 723 1.87 -12.17 6.54
N GLY A 724 1.08 -12.45 7.59
CA GLY A 724 0.17 -11.47 8.18
C GLY A 724 -1.04 -11.10 7.31
N HIS A 725 -1.39 -11.90 6.30
CA HIS A 725 -2.47 -11.61 5.37
C HIS A 725 -3.85 -11.95 5.96
N THR A 726 -4.36 -11.09 6.86
CA THR A 726 -5.63 -11.29 7.61
C THR A 726 -6.82 -11.65 6.71
N GLY A 727 -6.97 -11.01 5.55
CA GLY A 727 -8.05 -11.32 4.60
C GLY A 727 -7.98 -12.73 4.02
N GLN A 728 -6.77 -13.23 3.72
CA GLN A 728 -6.57 -14.59 3.21
C GLN A 728 -6.80 -15.63 4.31
N VAL A 729 -6.39 -15.34 5.56
CA VAL A 729 -6.72 -16.17 6.73
C VAL A 729 -8.23 -16.33 6.88
N CYS A 730 -8.98 -15.21 6.85
CA CYS A 730 -10.45 -15.22 6.92
C CYS A 730 -11.06 -16.09 5.82
N LEU A 731 -10.60 -15.93 4.57
CA LEU A 731 -11.07 -16.71 3.43
C LEU A 731 -10.83 -18.22 3.62
N PHE A 732 -9.63 -18.62 4.05
CA PHE A 732 -9.30 -20.03 4.23
C PHE A 732 -10.10 -20.68 5.36
N LEU A 733 -10.28 -20.00 6.49
CA LEU A 733 -11.12 -20.47 7.59
C LEU A 733 -12.58 -20.65 7.13
N LYS A 734 -13.13 -19.69 6.38
CA LYS A 734 -14.47 -19.80 5.78
C LYS A 734 -14.62 -20.99 4.83
N ARG A 735 -13.52 -21.41 4.20
CA ARG A 735 -13.47 -22.54 3.26
C ARG A 735 -13.04 -23.86 3.91
N GLY A 736 -13.01 -23.93 5.24
CA GLY A 736 -12.76 -25.16 5.99
C GLY A 736 -11.28 -25.52 6.11
N ALA A 737 -10.40 -24.52 6.16
CA ALA A 737 -8.99 -24.75 6.48
C ALA A 737 -8.84 -25.34 7.89
N ASN A 738 -7.96 -26.32 8.04
CA ASN A 738 -7.67 -26.96 9.31
C ASN A 738 -6.75 -26.06 10.14
N GLN A 739 -7.36 -25.29 11.04
CA GLN A 739 -6.67 -24.41 11.99
C GLN A 739 -5.82 -25.14 13.04
N ASN A 740 -5.99 -26.45 13.20
CA ASN A 740 -5.26 -27.30 14.14
C ASN A 740 -4.10 -28.05 13.47
N ALA A 741 -3.89 -27.88 12.15
CA ALA A 741 -2.79 -28.52 11.45
C ALA A 741 -1.45 -27.97 11.97
N ALA A 742 -0.58 -28.86 12.42
CA ALA A 742 0.78 -28.53 12.81
C ALA A 742 1.75 -28.75 11.64
N ASP A 743 2.73 -27.88 11.51
CA ASP A 743 3.84 -28.06 10.57
C ASP A 743 4.95 -28.96 11.15
N VAL A 744 6.08 -29.09 10.45
CA VAL A 744 7.20 -29.94 10.90
C VAL A 744 7.85 -29.48 12.21
N GLU A 745 7.67 -28.21 12.60
CA GLU A 745 8.16 -27.64 13.86
C GLU A 745 7.11 -27.74 14.98
N ASN A 746 6.01 -28.47 14.74
CA ASN A 746 4.81 -28.51 15.58
C ASN A 746 4.12 -27.15 15.76
N GLN A 747 4.33 -26.21 14.85
CA GLN A 747 3.70 -24.91 14.88
C GLN A 747 2.32 -24.95 14.20
N THR A 748 1.30 -24.49 14.93
CA THR A 748 -0.06 -24.30 14.43
C THR A 748 -0.22 -22.88 13.88
N PRO A 749 -1.21 -22.60 13.01
CA PRO A 749 -1.52 -21.23 12.64
C PRO A 749 -1.74 -20.31 13.85
N LEU A 750 -2.33 -20.81 14.94
CA LEU A 750 -2.54 -20.01 16.14
C LEU A 750 -1.23 -19.67 16.86
N SER A 751 -0.29 -20.61 16.98
CA SER A 751 1.00 -20.34 17.62
C SER A 751 1.84 -19.37 16.79
N ILE A 752 1.88 -19.54 15.46
CA ILE A 752 2.53 -18.59 14.53
C ILE A 752 1.93 -17.19 14.68
N ALA A 753 0.60 -17.06 14.74
CA ALA A 753 -0.07 -15.76 14.87
C ALA A 753 0.26 -15.05 16.20
N VAL A 754 0.40 -15.82 17.28
CA VAL A 754 0.78 -15.31 18.61
C VAL A 754 2.24 -14.88 18.62
N GLU A 755 3.14 -15.68 18.06
CA GLU A 755 4.57 -15.36 17.93
C GLU A 755 4.79 -14.11 17.06
N ALA A 756 4.03 -13.97 15.97
CA ALA A 756 4.05 -12.80 15.09
C ALA A 756 3.30 -11.57 15.65
N ALA A 757 2.71 -11.66 16.85
CA ALA A 757 1.93 -10.59 17.50
C ALA A 757 0.74 -10.03 16.66
N ASN A 758 0.17 -10.83 15.76
CA ASN A 758 -0.93 -10.43 14.88
C ASN A 758 -2.31 -10.61 15.53
N ALA A 759 -2.76 -9.62 16.31
CA ALA A 759 -3.98 -9.68 17.13
C ALA A 759 -5.26 -10.03 16.34
N ASP A 760 -5.43 -9.50 15.12
CA ASP A 760 -6.63 -9.74 14.30
C ASP A 760 -6.68 -11.21 13.82
N ILE A 761 -5.53 -11.78 13.43
CA ILE A 761 -5.42 -13.20 13.04
C ILE A 761 -5.63 -14.12 14.24
N VAL A 762 -5.08 -13.77 15.41
CA VAL A 762 -5.35 -14.52 16.67
C VAL A 762 -6.83 -14.53 16.98
N THR A 763 -7.52 -13.40 16.79
CA THR A 763 -8.96 -13.28 17.01
C THR A 763 -9.74 -14.19 16.05
N LEU A 764 -9.45 -14.12 14.75
CA LEU A 764 -10.09 -14.98 13.73
C LEU A 764 -9.90 -16.48 14.02
N LEU A 765 -8.69 -16.90 14.39
CA LEU A 765 -8.39 -18.30 14.69
C LEU A 765 -9.05 -18.78 16.00
N ARG A 766 -9.13 -17.93 17.03
CA ARG A 766 -9.85 -18.26 18.27
C ARG A 766 -11.36 -18.33 18.06
N LEU A 767 -11.92 -17.43 17.26
CA LEU A 767 -13.33 -17.45 16.90
C LEU A 767 -13.69 -18.70 16.07
N ALA A 768 -12.86 -19.05 15.08
CA ALA A 768 -13.05 -20.27 14.30
C ALA A 768 -12.94 -21.53 15.15
N LYS A 769 -12.04 -21.55 16.16
CA LYS A 769 -11.97 -22.62 17.15
C LYS A 769 -13.22 -22.72 18.01
N MET A 770 -13.69 -21.61 18.57
CA MET A 770 -14.92 -21.56 19.36
C MET A 770 -16.13 -22.06 18.55
N ASN A 771 -16.25 -21.66 17.28
CA ASN A 771 -17.33 -22.10 16.40
C ASN A 771 -17.26 -23.60 16.07
N GLU A 772 -16.06 -24.17 15.93
CA GLU A 772 -15.88 -25.62 15.74
C GLU A 772 -16.29 -26.41 17.00
N GLU A 773 -15.97 -25.90 18.19
CA GLU A 773 -16.34 -26.47 19.49
C GLU A 773 -17.85 -26.32 19.81
N MET A 774 -18.49 -25.23 19.34
CA MET A 774 -19.92 -24.96 19.54
C MET A 774 -20.83 -25.64 18.51
N ARG A 775 -20.30 -26.25 17.44
CA ARG A 775 -21.10 -26.92 16.39
C ARG A 775 -21.96 -28.11 16.88
N GLU A 776 -21.81 -28.53 18.13
CA GLU A 776 -22.71 -29.51 18.78
C GLU A 776 -23.96 -28.87 19.45
N SER A 777 -24.09 -27.54 19.47
CA SER A 777 -25.30 -26.82 19.88
C SER A 777 -25.64 -25.69 18.89
N GLU A 778 -26.87 -25.64 18.39
CA GLU A 778 -27.28 -24.71 17.33
C GLU A 778 -27.02 -23.23 17.65
N GLY A 779 -26.18 -22.59 16.82
CA GLY A 779 -26.23 -21.17 16.51
C GLY A 779 -24.90 -20.44 16.65
N ASP A 780 -24.51 -19.65 15.64
CA ASP A 780 -23.86 -18.37 15.89
C ASP A 780 -24.01 -17.38 14.71
N GLU A 781 -25.06 -16.54 14.73
CA GLU A 781 -25.17 -15.39 13.81
C GLU A 781 -24.02 -14.39 14.02
N THR A 782 -23.41 -14.33 15.21
CA THR A 782 -22.32 -13.39 15.55
C THR A 782 -21.01 -13.80 14.89
N TYR A 783 -20.69 -15.09 14.86
CA TYR A 783 -19.56 -15.63 14.10
C TYR A 783 -19.66 -15.26 12.62
N GLN A 784 -20.85 -15.43 12.03
CA GLN A 784 -21.08 -15.16 10.62
C GLN A 784 -20.98 -13.66 10.31
N ASP A 785 -21.50 -12.80 11.20
CA ASP A 785 -21.42 -11.34 11.05
C ASP A 785 -19.96 -10.84 11.15
N ILE A 786 -19.17 -11.32 12.11
CA ILE A 786 -17.76 -10.94 12.25
C ILE A 786 -16.95 -11.37 11.02
N PHE A 787 -17.10 -12.61 10.56
CA PHE A 787 -16.43 -13.08 9.35
C PHE A 787 -16.87 -12.29 8.12
N GLN A 788 -18.15 -11.92 8.04
CA GLN A 788 -18.68 -11.11 6.95
C GLN A 788 -18.10 -9.68 6.94
N ASP A 789 -17.86 -9.09 8.11
CA ASP A 789 -17.22 -7.77 8.25
C ASP A 789 -15.73 -7.82 7.83
N PHE A 790 -14.98 -8.82 8.29
CA PHE A 790 -13.59 -9.03 7.84
C PHE A 790 -13.51 -9.29 6.34
N SER A 791 -14.43 -10.09 5.78
CA SER A 791 -14.56 -10.35 4.34
C SER A 791 -14.81 -9.06 3.55
N GLN A 792 -15.73 -8.20 4.02
CA GLN A 792 -16.01 -6.92 3.39
C GLN A 792 -14.81 -5.98 3.46
N MET A 793 -14.13 -5.93 4.60
CA MET A 793 -12.95 -5.10 4.79
C MET A 793 -11.79 -5.58 3.90
N ALA A 794 -11.51 -6.89 3.85
CA ALA A 794 -10.49 -7.46 2.99
C ALA A 794 -10.75 -7.25 1.50
N SER A 795 -12.03 -7.28 1.09
CA SER A 795 -12.40 -7.13 -0.32
C SER A 795 -12.41 -5.68 -0.80
N ASN A 796 -12.88 -4.76 0.04
CA ASN A 796 -13.14 -3.37 -0.33
C ASN A 796 -12.07 -2.39 0.17
N ASP A 797 -11.52 -2.60 1.37
CA ASP A 797 -10.55 -1.71 2.04
C ASP A 797 -9.40 -2.53 2.66
N PRO A 798 -8.60 -3.29 1.88
CA PRO A 798 -7.59 -4.22 2.40
C PRO A 798 -6.52 -3.54 3.27
N ASP A 799 -6.23 -2.26 3.04
CA ASP A 799 -5.26 -1.47 3.81
C ASP A 799 -5.67 -1.32 5.29
N LYS A 800 -6.97 -1.39 5.61
CA LYS A 800 -7.44 -1.32 7.00
C LYS A 800 -7.08 -2.58 7.81
N LEU A 801 -6.76 -3.67 7.13
CA LEU A 801 -6.32 -4.93 7.75
C LEU A 801 -4.79 -5.06 7.80
N ASN A 802 -4.05 -4.16 7.15
CA ASN A 802 -2.61 -4.07 7.25
C ASN A 802 -2.25 -3.05 8.34
N ARG A 803 -1.84 -3.52 9.51
CA ARG A 803 -1.37 -2.67 10.62
C ARG A 803 0.14 -2.38 10.58
N TYR A 804 0.80 -2.67 9.45
CA TYR A 804 2.25 -2.53 9.28
C TYR A 804 2.60 -1.80 7.99
#